data_AF-A0A8J3YCF8-F1
#
_entry.id   AF-A0A8J3YCF8-F1
#
_cell.length_a   1.000
_cell.length_b   1.000
_cell.length_c   1.000
_cell.angle_alpha   90.00
_cell.angle_beta   90.00
_cell.angle_gamma   90.00
#
_symmetry.space_group_name_H-M   'P 1'
#
loop_
_entity.id
_entity.type
_entity.pdbx_description
1 polymer ?
#
loop_
_entity_poly.entity_id
_entity_poly.type
_entity_poly.pdbx_seq_one_letter_code
_entity_poly.pdbx_strand_id
1 'polypeptide(L)'
;MIETNEAAATAPRRRLSRRLLAVAVTGTALAGAGVTAVVLGPSAFAAGEQVNVVLTTTSDAGGRVLTRRLEPQAPVAFAGSSPAAGTTVTVDENVRHQTFEGAGASITDTTAYLFRGGPISAATRDDVMRKLFSPTDGIGLSFVRNPIGASDLSRPGNVSLDDTCCTLDDFGANGYDTDVRLLTQQAKQLNPALRVKGVPWSAPGWMKDNGRMDQMGWLKWEYYPLYAQYLVKYVQSYQAAGIPVNYVSVQNEPNCCQAANPTAMNYPGMSWNPAGLVEFTKNHVYPAFRAAGLSTKVLIHDWNYGDYANFGAAILADAGVRNDPLFGGIAWHGYFGDMGVGTQVHNQYPAVPQFSTEHSGGTWIGNQHNEDLTDIIGYARNWSRSIVKWSLALNQNMGPHNGGCGTCTGLVTVQEGGARAGQVDYTVEYYTTGHLTKFVRPGAQRIESNDGSAVRNVAYRNTDGSKALIAHNAGTGAQSLKVVWGNQSFTYPLPGRTTATFTWAGTPGSGTPTAGPTTAPPSGASGRIVSAATGKCLDVTGSATADGTLPQMWTCFGGPNQTWQRASDGSVRSLGKCLDVQNGAVNDGATVHMWTCHAGLTSQQWTYTAGRDLVNVRSGTCLDVRDNNPADGARLQLWSCSGGANQKWTVP
;
A
#
# COMPACT_ATOMS: atom_id res chain seq x y z
N MET A 1 64.94 -10.79 -49.96
CA MET A 1 65.15 -9.33 -49.95
C MET A 1 64.48 -8.83 -48.67
N ILE A 2 65.24 -8.80 -47.56
CA ILE A 2 65.78 -7.58 -46.88
C ILE A 2 64.60 -6.89 -46.15
N GLU A 3 64.46 -6.78 -44.82
CA GLU A 3 65.33 -6.84 -43.61
C GLU A 3 64.39 -6.97 -42.37
N THR A 4 64.55 -7.92 -41.41
CA THR A 4 65.22 -7.85 -40.05
C THR A 4 64.70 -6.73 -39.12
N ASN A 5 64.45 -6.83 -37.79
CA ASN A 5 64.83 -7.70 -36.64
C ASN A 5 63.81 -7.46 -35.47
N GLU A 6 63.42 -8.44 -34.64
CA GLU A 6 64.01 -8.85 -33.32
C GLU A 6 64.33 -7.70 -32.34
N ALA A 7 64.20 -7.76 -31.01
CA ALA A 7 63.71 -8.71 -30.01
C ALA A 7 63.61 -7.96 -28.64
N ALA A 8 63.26 -8.69 -27.58
CA ALA A 8 62.77 -8.23 -26.29
C ALA A 8 63.83 -7.81 -25.24
N ALA A 9 63.29 -7.18 -24.19
CA ALA A 9 63.52 -7.46 -22.76
C ALA A 9 64.41 -6.55 -21.89
N THR A 10 63.97 -6.48 -20.63
CA THR A 10 64.65 -6.23 -19.34
C THR A 10 64.65 -4.82 -18.71
N ALA A 11 64.07 -4.77 -17.51
CA ALA A 11 64.19 -3.72 -16.51
C ALA A 11 65.53 -3.82 -15.74
N PRO A 12 65.91 -2.79 -14.96
CA PRO A 12 65.96 -3.01 -13.52
C PRO A 12 65.57 -1.79 -12.64
N ARG A 13 65.21 -2.12 -11.38
CA ARG A 13 65.00 -1.23 -10.22
C ARG A 13 66.34 -0.67 -9.69
N ARG A 14 66.36 0.55 -9.12
CA ARG A 14 66.97 0.83 -7.79
C ARG A 14 66.62 2.22 -7.20
N ARG A 15 66.53 2.22 -5.86
CA ARG A 15 66.15 3.27 -4.88
C ARG A 15 67.22 4.34 -4.65
N LEU A 16 66.81 5.48 -4.07
CA LEU A 16 67.39 6.29 -2.95
C LEU A 16 66.97 7.76 -3.14
N SER A 17 66.70 8.67 -2.18
CA SER A 17 66.43 8.71 -0.74
C SER A 17 66.09 10.18 -0.38
N ARG A 18 65.33 10.39 0.70
CA ARG A 18 64.86 11.64 1.33
C ARG A 18 65.78 12.87 1.31
N ARG A 19 65.16 14.07 1.25
CA ARG A 19 65.39 15.19 2.21
C ARG A 19 64.21 16.18 2.23
N LEU A 20 63.80 16.53 3.45
CA LEU A 20 62.80 17.55 3.78
C LEU A 20 63.36 18.96 3.56
N LEU A 21 62.50 19.91 3.18
CA LEU A 21 62.62 21.31 3.60
C LEU A 21 61.21 21.90 3.77
N ALA A 22 60.92 22.36 4.98
CA ALA A 22 59.71 23.08 5.35
C ALA A 22 59.92 24.58 5.13
N VAL A 23 58.95 25.25 4.53
CA VAL A 23 58.82 26.72 4.57
C VAL A 23 57.40 27.03 5.01
N ALA A 24 57.30 27.69 6.16
CA ALA A 24 56.07 28.19 6.73
C ALA A 24 55.68 29.52 6.05
N VAL A 25 54.42 29.64 5.66
CA VAL A 25 53.77 30.92 5.37
C VAL A 25 52.56 31.02 6.28
N THR A 26 52.65 31.92 7.25
CA THR A 26 51.57 32.37 8.11
C THR A 26 50.65 33.30 7.33
N GLY A 27 49.42 32.86 7.09
CA GLY A 27 48.31 33.69 6.63
C GLY A 27 47.11 33.48 7.54
N THR A 28 46.87 34.44 8.42
CA THR A 28 45.68 34.54 9.27
C THR A 28 44.41 34.65 8.42
N ALA A 29 43.54 33.65 8.48
CA ALA A 29 42.17 33.71 8.00
C ALA A 29 41.21 33.61 9.19
N LEU A 30 40.40 34.65 9.38
CA LEU A 30 39.30 34.65 10.34
C LEU A 30 38.32 33.52 10.00
N ALA A 31 38.06 32.64 10.95
CA ALA A 31 37.00 31.64 10.88
C ALA A 31 35.64 32.32 11.07
N GLY A 32 35.00 32.71 9.97
CA GLY A 32 33.56 32.99 9.93
C GLY A 32 32.81 31.71 9.59
N ALA A 33 32.38 30.94 10.60
CA ALA A 33 31.50 29.80 10.42
C ALA A 33 30.07 30.31 10.09
N GLY A 34 29.81 30.52 8.80
CA GLY A 34 28.44 30.70 8.29
C GLY A 34 27.71 29.37 8.31
N VAL A 35 27.06 29.05 9.43
CA VAL A 35 26.05 27.99 9.49
C VAL A 35 24.83 28.49 8.74
N THR A 36 24.67 28.08 7.48
CA THR A 36 23.38 28.16 6.79
C THR A 36 22.44 27.14 7.43
N ALA A 37 21.79 27.55 8.52
CA ALA A 37 20.63 26.85 9.03
C ALA A 37 19.54 26.89 7.97
N VAL A 38 19.28 25.76 7.32
CA VAL A 38 18.05 25.55 6.57
C VAL A 38 16.93 25.55 7.61
N VAL A 39 16.29 26.69 7.78
CA VAL A 39 15.08 26.82 8.59
C VAL A 39 13.97 26.06 7.85
N LEU A 40 13.72 24.81 8.25
CA LEU A 40 12.48 24.13 7.93
C LEU A 40 11.37 24.87 8.68
N GLY A 41 10.63 25.73 7.97
CA GLY A 41 9.43 26.35 8.51
C GLY A 41 8.40 25.28 8.91
N PRO A 42 7.56 25.53 9.94
CA PRO A 42 6.47 24.62 10.27
C PRO A 42 5.49 24.54 9.08
N SER A 43 5.20 23.33 8.64
CA SER A 43 4.18 23.04 7.62
C SER A 43 2.82 23.58 8.09
N ALA A 44 2.24 24.54 7.38
CA ALA A 44 0.88 25.01 7.64
C ALA A 44 -0.15 23.92 7.29
N PHE A 45 -1.07 23.61 8.20
CA PHE A 45 -2.18 22.68 7.98
C PHE A 45 -3.30 23.37 7.18
N ALA A 46 -3.75 22.76 6.08
CA ALA A 46 -4.84 23.30 5.28
C ALA A 46 -6.20 22.76 5.75
N ALA A 47 -6.98 23.58 6.45
CA ALA A 47 -8.42 23.57 6.14
C ALA A 47 -8.56 23.89 4.65
N GLY A 48 -9.28 23.06 3.89
CA GLY A 48 -9.30 23.15 2.44
C GLY A 48 -8.27 22.29 1.72
N GLU A 49 -7.65 21.29 2.37
CA GLU A 49 -6.87 20.27 1.67
C GLU A 49 -7.72 19.67 0.55
N GLN A 50 -7.23 19.83 -0.69
CA GLN A 50 -7.93 19.39 -1.87
C GLN A 50 -7.83 17.87 -2.01
N VAL A 51 -8.97 17.25 -2.24
CA VAL A 51 -9.08 15.82 -2.49
C VAL A 51 -9.47 15.62 -3.95
N ASN A 52 -8.56 15.02 -4.71
CA ASN A 52 -8.86 14.58 -6.07
C ASN A 52 -9.72 13.34 -6.01
N VAL A 53 -10.70 13.25 -6.92
CA VAL A 53 -11.63 12.13 -7.00
C VAL A 53 -11.59 11.55 -8.40
N VAL A 54 -11.43 10.23 -8.48
CA VAL A 54 -11.42 9.50 -9.75
C VAL A 54 -12.39 8.35 -9.67
N LEU A 55 -13.26 8.19 -10.68
CA LEU A 55 -14.32 7.19 -10.68
C LEU A 55 -14.21 6.17 -11.82
N THR A 56 -14.52 4.92 -11.51
CA THR A 56 -14.92 3.90 -12.49
C THR A 56 -16.33 3.45 -12.16
N THR A 57 -17.23 3.47 -13.14
CA THR A 57 -18.66 3.14 -12.96
C THR A 57 -19.11 2.18 -14.03
N THR A 58 -19.89 1.18 -13.64
CA THR A 58 -20.47 0.19 -14.57
C THR A 58 -21.99 0.26 -14.59
N SER A 59 -22.61 0.09 -15.75
CA SER A 59 -24.08 0.19 -15.90
C SER A 59 -24.81 -1.15 -15.87
N ASP A 60 -24.12 -2.25 -16.12
CA ASP A 60 -24.71 -3.59 -16.23
C ASP A 60 -24.56 -4.41 -14.93
N ALA A 61 -25.34 -5.48 -14.82
CA ALA A 61 -25.23 -6.42 -13.70
C ALA A 61 -23.90 -7.19 -13.71
N GLY A 62 -23.33 -7.40 -14.90
CA GLY A 62 -22.06 -8.08 -15.12
C GLY A 62 -20.83 -7.27 -14.72
N GLY A 63 -20.98 -5.98 -14.41
CA GLY A 63 -19.88 -5.10 -14.03
C GLY A 63 -18.81 -4.98 -15.11
N ARG A 64 -19.18 -4.94 -16.39
CA ARG A 64 -18.24 -4.92 -17.54
C ARG A 64 -18.46 -3.72 -18.46
N VAL A 65 -19.66 -3.18 -18.53
CA VAL A 65 -20.01 -2.03 -19.36
C VAL A 65 -19.70 -0.74 -18.61
N LEU A 66 -18.57 -0.13 -18.96
CA LEU A 66 -18.05 1.07 -18.33
C LEU A 66 -18.75 2.34 -18.83
N THR A 67 -19.30 3.11 -17.90
CA THR A 67 -19.81 4.47 -18.15
C THR A 67 -18.85 5.56 -17.68
N ARG A 68 -17.99 5.25 -16.70
CA ARG A 68 -16.83 6.07 -16.30
C ARG A 68 -15.58 5.20 -16.24
N ARG A 69 -14.44 5.74 -16.65
CA ARG A 69 -13.19 5.01 -16.92
C ARG A 69 -12.00 5.71 -16.27
N LEU A 70 -11.77 5.46 -14.97
CA LEU A 70 -10.82 6.25 -14.16
C LEU A 70 -10.98 7.76 -14.43
N GLU A 71 -12.24 8.21 -14.43
CA GLU A 71 -12.62 9.55 -14.85
C GLU A 71 -12.44 10.55 -13.70
N PRO A 72 -11.58 11.58 -13.87
CA PRO A 72 -11.45 12.64 -12.88
C PRO A 72 -12.78 13.37 -12.69
N GLN A 73 -13.11 13.66 -11.44
CA GLN A 73 -14.28 14.47 -11.08
C GLN A 73 -13.83 15.82 -10.53
N ALA A 74 -14.79 16.72 -10.35
CA ALA A 74 -14.54 17.94 -9.59
C ALA A 74 -13.96 17.57 -8.21
N PRO A 75 -12.83 18.17 -7.81
CA PRO A 75 -12.24 17.88 -6.51
C PRO A 75 -13.16 18.34 -5.39
N VAL A 76 -13.07 17.65 -4.26
CA VAL A 76 -13.69 18.08 -3.00
C VAL A 76 -12.60 18.59 -2.07
N ALA A 77 -12.97 19.10 -0.90
CA ALA A 77 -12.00 19.57 0.07
C ALA A 77 -12.34 19.06 1.46
N PHE A 78 -11.31 18.69 2.21
CA PHE A 78 -11.44 18.47 3.64
C PHE A 78 -11.84 19.78 4.33
N ALA A 79 -12.93 19.71 5.09
CA ALA A 79 -13.41 20.79 5.93
C ALA A 79 -13.40 20.34 7.39
N GLY A 80 -13.51 21.29 8.32
CA GLY A 80 -13.54 20.95 9.73
C GLY A 80 -14.74 20.15 10.20
N SER A 81 -15.79 20.20 9.41
CA SER A 81 -16.95 19.35 9.53
C SER A 81 -17.58 19.23 8.15
N SER A 82 -18.06 18.04 7.81
CA SER A 82 -18.92 17.82 6.66
C SER A 82 -20.28 17.28 7.12
N PRO A 83 -21.33 17.43 6.28
CA PRO A 83 -22.66 16.91 6.60
C PRO A 83 -22.64 15.44 7.03
N ALA A 84 -23.58 15.06 7.90
CA ALA A 84 -23.79 13.66 8.25
C ALA A 84 -24.05 12.82 7.00
N ALA A 85 -23.63 11.56 7.03
CA ALA A 85 -23.73 10.63 5.92
C ALA A 85 -24.11 9.24 6.43
N GLY A 86 -24.77 8.45 5.58
CA GLY A 86 -25.21 7.09 5.93
C GLY A 86 -24.05 6.11 6.10
N THR A 87 -22.92 6.35 5.45
CA THR A 87 -21.69 5.56 5.58
C THR A 87 -20.52 6.47 5.95
N THR A 88 -19.72 6.08 6.94
CA THR A 88 -18.52 6.82 7.34
C THR A 88 -17.28 5.93 7.25
N VAL A 89 -16.26 6.42 6.53
CA VAL A 89 -14.92 5.84 6.47
C VAL A 89 -13.94 6.77 7.18
N THR A 90 -13.25 6.27 8.19
CA THR A 90 -12.21 6.97 8.95
C THR A 90 -10.86 6.41 8.55
N VAL A 91 -9.93 7.28 8.18
CA VAL A 91 -8.56 6.94 7.80
C VAL A 91 -7.60 7.42 8.89
N ASP A 92 -6.80 6.51 9.44
CA ASP A 92 -5.72 6.82 10.37
C ASP A 92 -4.38 6.44 9.76
N GLU A 93 -3.60 7.46 9.35
CA GLU A 93 -2.30 7.25 8.72
C GLU A 93 -1.16 6.92 9.69
N ASN A 94 -1.42 7.02 11.00
CA ASN A 94 -0.43 6.71 12.03
C ASN A 94 -0.40 5.22 12.36
N VAL A 95 -1.50 4.51 12.13
CA VAL A 95 -1.55 3.04 12.20
C VAL A 95 -1.17 2.49 10.83
N ARG A 96 0.02 1.88 10.76
CA ARG A 96 0.61 1.38 9.52
C ARG A 96 0.72 -0.14 9.55
N HIS A 97 0.51 -0.74 8.39
CA HIS A 97 0.54 -2.18 8.18
C HIS A 97 1.68 -2.55 7.22
N GLN A 98 1.47 -3.55 6.36
CA GLN A 98 2.48 -3.97 5.39
C GLN A 98 2.81 -2.89 4.35
N THR A 99 4.03 -2.99 3.82
CA THR A 99 4.48 -2.16 2.70
C THR A 99 4.06 -2.80 1.38
N PHE A 100 3.48 -2.01 0.49
CA PHE A 100 3.09 -2.37 -0.86
C PHE A 100 4.32 -2.54 -1.76
N GLU A 101 4.46 -3.70 -2.36
CA GLU A 101 5.55 -4.06 -3.27
C GLU A 101 5.20 -3.75 -4.73
N GLY A 102 3.92 -3.85 -5.09
CA GLY A 102 3.42 -3.50 -6.42
C GLY A 102 2.20 -4.32 -6.82
N ALA A 103 1.55 -3.92 -7.91
CA ALA A 103 0.45 -4.67 -8.51
C ALA A 103 0.52 -4.62 -10.04
N GLY A 104 -0.11 -5.60 -10.69
CA GLY A 104 -0.14 -5.69 -12.13
C GLY A 104 -0.72 -7.00 -12.65
N ALA A 105 -0.10 -7.54 -13.69
CA ALA A 105 -0.58 -8.73 -14.38
C ALA A 105 0.59 -9.54 -14.93
N SER A 106 0.32 -10.78 -15.38
CA SER A 106 1.35 -11.64 -15.94
C SER A 106 1.61 -11.35 -17.41
N ILE A 107 2.89 -11.28 -17.79
CA ILE A 107 3.30 -11.26 -19.20
C ILE A 107 3.44 -12.72 -19.63
N THR A 108 2.35 -13.29 -20.09
CA THR A 108 2.27 -14.66 -20.60
C THR A 108 2.81 -14.77 -22.03
N ASP A 109 3.06 -15.98 -22.52
CA ASP A 109 3.40 -16.19 -23.94
C ASP A 109 2.25 -15.73 -24.86
N THR A 110 1.00 -15.90 -24.42
CA THR A 110 -0.17 -15.33 -25.11
C THR A 110 -0.09 -13.81 -25.21
N THR A 111 0.23 -13.11 -24.11
CA THR A 111 0.44 -11.65 -24.13
C THR A 111 1.56 -11.29 -25.09
N ALA A 112 2.68 -12.03 -25.05
CA ALA A 112 3.85 -11.80 -25.89
C ALA A 112 3.54 -11.95 -27.38
N TYR A 113 2.82 -13.02 -27.75
CA TYR A 113 2.33 -13.25 -29.10
C TYR A 113 1.43 -12.11 -29.58
N LEU A 114 0.46 -11.69 -28.77
CA LEU A 114 -0.47 -10.64 -29.18
C LEU A 114 0.21 -9.29 -29.37
N PHE A 115 1.27 -9.00 -28.62
CA PHE A 115 1.95 -7.71 -28.65
C PHE A 115 3.14 -7.65 -29.61
N ARG A 116 3.79 -8.79 -29.88
CA ARG A 116 5.02 -8.84 -30.70
C ARG A 116 4.97 -9.85 -31.85
N GLY A 117 4.01 -10.78 -31.85
CA GLY A 117 3.85 -11.83 -32.86
C GLY A 117 3.11 -11.41 -34.14
N GLY A 118 2.73 -10.14 -34.27
CA GLY A 118 2.07 -9.59 -35.48
C GLY A 118 0.62 -9.07 -35.34
N PRO A 119 -0.18 -9.43 -34.32
CA PRO A 119 -1.57 -8.94 -34.22
C PRO A 119 -1.73 -7.42 -34.10
N ILE A 120 -0.75 -6.73 -33.51
CA ILE A 120 -0.74 -5.27 -33.40
C ILE A 120 0.57 -4.69 -33.94
N SER A 121 0.53 -3.43 -34.41
CA SER A 121 1.72 -2.71 -34.86
C SER A 121 2.65 -2.37 -33.68
N ALA A 122 3.94 -2.14 -33.97
CA ALA A 122 4.89 -1.67 -32.95
C ALA A 122 4.43 -0.37 -32.27
N ALA A 123 3.83 0.57 -33.04
CA ALA A 123 3.30 1.81 -32.48
C ALA A 123 2.12 1.55 -31.53
N THR A 124 1.21 0.65 -31.90
CA THR A 124 0.09 0.22 -31.03
C THR A 124 0.62 -0.43 -29.76
N ARG A 125 1.59 -1.36 -29.88
CA ARG A 125 2.23 -2.01 -28.73
C ARG A 125 2.85 -0.98 -27.80
N ASP A 126 3.62 -0.04 -28.32
CA ASP A 126 4.33 0.95 -27.50
C ASP A 126 3.36 1.90 -26.81
N ASP A 127 2.23 2.24 -27.45
CA ASP A 127 1.15 3.01 -26.82
C ASP A 127 0.45 2.25 -25.69
N VAL A 128 0.09 0.98 -25.92
CA VAL A 128 -0.54 0.12 -24.92
C VAL A 128 0.40 -0.13 -23.74
N MET A 129 1.67 -0.44 -23.99
CA MET A 129 2.68 -0.62 -22.96
C MET A 129 2.87 0.67 -22.13
N ARG A 130 2.86 1.85 -22.76
CA ARG A 130 2.91 3.13 -22.04
C ARG A 130 1.69 3.30 -21.14
N LYS A 131 0.48 3.03 -21.64
CA LYS A 131 -0.76 3.12 -20.85
C LYS A 131 -0.82 2.10 -19.70
N LEU A 132 -0.21 0.93 -19.84
CA LEU A 132 -0.12 -0.05 -18.77
C LEU A 132 0.93 0.34 -17.73
N PHE A 133 2.17 0.60 -18.15
CA PHE A 133 3.30 0.66 -17.23
C PHE A 133 3.75 2.06 -16.83
N SER A 134 3.55 3.10 -17.66
CA SER A 134 3.99 4.46 -17.30
C SER A 134 3.24 4.94 -16.05
N PRO A 135 3.93 5.37 -14.97
CA PRO A 135 3.29 5.90 -13.78
C PRO A 135 2.63 7.26 -14.02
N THR A 136 3.02 7.98 -15.07
CA THR A 136 2.49 9.30 -15.44
C THR A 136 1.42 9.19 -16.53
N ASP A 137 1.73 8.48 -17.60
CA ASP A 137 0.91 8.45 -18.82
C ASP A 137 -0.08 7.26 -18.84
N GLY A 138 0.04 6.37 -17.86
CA GLY A 138 -0.72 5.13 -17.76
C GLY A 138 -1.31 4.87 -16.37
N ILE A 139 -1.65 3.62 -16.12
CA ILE A 139 -2.07 3.13 -14.80
C ILE A 139 -0.89 2.71 -13.93
N GLY A 140 0.35 2.71 -14.43
CA GLY A 140 1.54 2.54 -13.61
C GLY A 140 1.71 1.14 -13.01
N LEU A 141 1.40 0.08 -13.76
CA LEU A 141 1.66 -1.30 -13.31
C LEU A 141 3.11 -1.42 -12.81
N SER A 142 3.26 -2.01 -11.62
CA SER A 142 4.52 -2.02 -10.87
C SER A 142 4.97 -3.42 -10.45
N PHE A 143 4.22 -4.46 -10.83
CA PHE A 143 4.57 -5.85 -10.59
C PHE A 143 4.14 -6.71 -11.79
N VAL A 144 5.06 -7.50 -12.34
CA VAL A 144 4.76 -8.50 -13.37
C VAL A 144 5.17 -9.89 -12.91
N ARG A 145 4.39 -10.88 -13.34
CA ARG A 145 4.65 -12.30 -13.13
C ARG A 145 4.85 -12.95 -14.50
N ASN A 146 5.98 -13.62 -14.68
CA ASN A 146 6.36 -14.19 -15.97
C ASN A 146 6.42 -15.72 -15.84
N PRO A 147 5.72 -16.44 -16.72
CA PRO A 147 5.98 -17.86 -16.89
C PRO A 147 7.41 -18.16 -17.30
N ILE A 148 7.98 -19.19 -16.70
CA ILE A 148 9.24 -19.81 -17.12
C ILE A 148 8.86 -21.02 -17.97
N GLY A 149 8.95 -20.87 -19.29
CA GLY A 149 8.38 -21.83 -20.26
C GLY A 149 6.87 -21.65 -20.47
N ALA A 150 6.24 -22.66 -21.06
CA ALA A 150 4.81 -22.67 -21.37
C ALA A 150 3.93 -22.73 -20.11
N SER A 151 2.73 -22.17 -20.22
CA SER A 151 1.66 -22.19 -19.20
C SER A 151 0.35 -22.66 -19.88
N ASP A 152 -0.79 -22.51 -19.21
CA ASP A 152 -2.09 -22.66 -19.88
C ASP A 152 -2.39 -21.47 -20.81
N LEU A 153 -1.96 -20.26 -20.46
CA LEU A 153 -2.04 -19.09 -21.34
C LEU A 153 -0.77 -18.91 -22.18
N SER A 154 -0.53 -19.90 -23.03
CA SER A 154 0.47 -19.82 -24.09
C SER A 154 -0.10 -20.24 -25.44
N ARG A 155 0.66 -19.99 -26.50
CA ARG A 155 0.45 -20.66 -27.78
C ARG A 155 0.51 -22.19 -27.58
N PRO A 156 -0.20 -22.98 -28.43
CA PRO A 156 -0.18 -24.43 -28.33
C PRO A 156 1.24 -25.00 -28.35
N GLY A 157 1.53 -25.89 -27.40
CA GLY A 157 2.84 -26.51 -27.26
C GLY A 157 3.29 -26.59 -25.80
N ASN A 158 3.84 -27.74 -25.44
CA ASN A 158 4.42 -28.00 -24.12
C ASN A 158 5.92 -27.74 -24.19
N VAL A 159 6.29 -26.46 -24.15
CA VAL A 159 7.65 -25.98 -24.40
C VAL A 159 8.28 -25.50 -23.10
N SER A 160 9.46 -26.02 -22.75
CA SER A 160 10.28 -25.49 -21.67
C SER A 160 11.32 -24.52 -22.23
N LEU A 161 12.28 -24.09 -21.40
CA LEU A 161 13.42 -23.33 -21.90
C LEU A 161 14.61 -24.25 -22.24
N ASP A 162 14.45 -25.57 -22.10
CA ASP A 162 15.53 -26.54 -22.25
C ASP A 162 14.92 -27.93 -22.59
N ASP A 163 14.48 -28.08 -23.83
CA ASP A 163 13.71 -29.27 -24.25
C ASP A 163 14.60 -30.47 -24.64
N THR A 164 15.91 -30.26 -24.78
CA THR A 164 16.88 -31.32 -25.14
C THR A 164 17.53 -31.89 -23.89
N CYS A 165 17.30 -33.19 -23.63
CA CYS A 165 17.99 -33.89 -22.55
C CYS A 165 19.50 -34.02 -22.86
N CYS A 166 20.41 -34.10 -21.89
CA CYS A 166 20.22 -34.18 -20.43
C CYS A 166 21.15 -33.20 -19.70
N THR A 167 21.51 -32.11 -20.38
CA THR A 167 22.31 -31.01 -19.84
C THR A 167 21.44 -29.75 -19.81
N LEU A 168 22.04 -28.58 -19.60
CA LEU A 168 21.35 -27.30 -19.78
C LEU A 168 22.07 -26.46 -20.85
N ASP A 169 22.76 -27.10 -21.78
CA ASP A 169 23.67 -26.42 -22.72
C ASP A 169 22.91 -25.63 -23.79
N ASP A 170 21.68 -26.03 -24.10
CA ASP A 170 20.79 -25.35 -25.03
C ASP A 170 19.69 -24.53 -24.34
N PHE A 171 19.87 -24.21 -23.05
CA PHE A 171 18.94 -23.35 -22.32
C PHE A 171 18.66 -22.05 -23.08
N GLY A 172 17.40 -21.82 -23.43
CA GLY A 172 16.89 -20.66 -24.16
C GLY A 172 17.21 -20.67 -25.65
N ALA A 173 17.84 -21.70 -26.21
CA ALA A 173 18.20 -21.78 -27.63
C ALA A 173 16.96 -21.81 -28.55
N ASN A 174 15.83 -22.31 -28.04
CA ASN A 174 14.55 -22.28 -28.74
C ASN A 174 13.93 -20.86 -28.85
N GLY A 175 14.48 -19.88 -28.12
CA GLY A 175 14.04 -18.49 -28.12
C GLY A 175 12.63 -18.27 -27.56
N TYR A 176 12.04 -19.26 -26.89
CA TYR A 176 10.61 -19.25 -26.52
C TYR A 176 10.23 -18.04 -25.64
N ASP A 177 11.08 -17.64 -24.69
CA ASP A 177 10.83 -16.53 -23.78
C ASP A 177 11.24 -15.15 -24.31
N THR A 178 11.72 -15.05 -25.56
CA THR A 178 12.30 -13.82 -26.12
C THR A 178 11.33 -12.65 -26.04
N ASP A 179 10.10 -12.83 -26.52
CA ASP A 179 9.12 -11.74 -26.54
C ASP A 179 8.60 -11.37 -25.16
N VAL A 180 8.46 -12.36 -24.25
CA VAL A 180 8.14 -12.11 -22.84
C VAL A 180 9.24 -11.25 -22.20
N ARG A 181 10.51 -11.60 -22.42
CA ARG A 181 11.67 -10.86 -21.91
C ARG A 181 11.75 -9.44 -22.49
N LEU A 182 11.50 -9.28 -23.80
CA LEU A 182 11.48 -7.95 -24.44
C LEU A 182 10.35 -7.06 -23.93
N LEU A 183 9.14 -7.60 -23.71
CA LEU A 183 8.05 -6.85 -23.10
C LEU A 183 8.35 -6.48 -21.65
N THR A 184 8.97 -7.38 -20.90
CA THR A 184 9.40 -7.12 -19.52
C THR A 184 10.46 -6.03 -19.46
N GLN A 185 11.40 -6.04 -20.42
CA GLN A 185 12.41 -4.99 -20.55
C GLN A 185 11.76 -3.63 -20.82
N GLN A 186 10.81 -3.58 -21.77
CA GLN A 186 10.06 -2.36 -22.09
C GLN A 186 9.24 -1.87 -20.89
N ALA A 187 8.56 -2.78 -20.18
CA ALA A 187 7.83 -2.45 -18.95
C ALA A 187 8.76 -1.85 -17.89
N LYS A 188 9.97 -2.40 -17.71
CA LYS A 188 10.97 -1.88 -16.77
C LYS A 188 11.51 -0.51 -17.16
N GLN A 189 11.67 -0.23 -18.46
CA GLN A 189 12.07 1.09 -18.97
C GLN A 189 10.99 2.13 -18.71
N LEU A 190 9.71 1.76 -18.88
CA LEU A 190 8.56 2.64 -18.62
C LEU A 190 8.30 2.85 -17.13
N ASN A 191 8.58 1.84 -16.31
CA ASN A 191 8.47 1.90 -14.85
C ASN A 191 9.72 1.32 -14.17
N PRO A 192 10.71 2.17 -13.84
CA PRO A 192 11.92 1.73 -13.14
C PRO A 192 11.65 1.07 -11.78
N ALA A 193 10.50 1.31 -11.14
CA ALA A 193 10.12 0.67 -9.88
C ALA A 193 9.50 -0.73 -10.07
N LEU A 194 9.29 -1.19 -11.31
CA LEU A 194 8.69 -2.49 -11.63
C LEU A 194 9.44 -3.64 -10.94
N ARG A 195 8.67 -4.51 -10.27
CA ARG A 195 9.11 -5.79 -9.74
C ARG A 195 8.79 -6.92 -10.71
N VAL A 196 9.72 -7.86 -10.86
CA VAL A 196 9.56 -9.04 -11.73
C VAL A 196 9.58 -10.31 -10.90
N LYS A 197 8.56 -11.15 -11.07
CA LYS A 197 8.49 -12.51 -10.53
C LYS A 197 8.56 -13.53 -11.67
N GLY A 198 9.42 -14.53 -11.56
CA GLY A 198 9.38 -15.73 -12.42
C GLY A 198 8.66 -16.91 -11.73
N VAL A 199 8.02 -17.77 -12.50
CA VAL A 199 7.49 -19.05 -11.99
C VAL A 199 7.32 -20.08 -13.11
N PRO A 200 7.76 -21.34 -12.94
CA PRO A 200 7.49 -22.40 -13.90
C PRO A 200 6.14 -23.09 -13.63
N TRP A 201 5.44 -23.48 -14.70
CA TRP A 201 4.32 -24.43 -14.61
C TRP A 201 4.83 -25.87 -14.52
N SER A 202 5.93 -26.17 -15.19
CA SER A 202 6.54 -27.49 -15.17
C SER A 202 8.05 -27.39 -15.35
N ALA A 203 8.78 -28.39 -14.84
CA ALA A 203 10.12 -28.70 -15.35
C ALA A 203 10.05 -29.21 -16.79
N PRO A 204 11.17 -29.20 -17.55
CA PRO A 204 11.26 -29.92 -18.81
C PRO A 204 10.77 -31.36 -18.69
N GLY A 205 10.07 -31.86 -19.72
CA GLY A 205 9.44 -33.18 -19.67
C GLY A 205 10.44 -34.31 -19.37
N TRP A 206 11.66 -34.23 -19.91
CA TRP A 206 12.71 -35.22 -19.71
C TRP A 206 13.23 -35.30 -18.26
N MET A 207 13.00 -34.27 -17.43
CA MET A 207 13.31 -34.28 -16.01
C MET A 207 12.22 -34.97 -15.15
N LYS A 208 11.06 -35.29 -15.75
CA LYS A 208 9.88 -35.79 -15.02
C LYS A 208 9.70 -37.29 -15.18
N ASP A 209 9.10 -37.92 -14.17
CA ASP A 209 8.85 -39.37 -14.11
C ASP A 209 8.05 -39.91 -15.30
N ASN A 210 7.09 -39.13 -15.78
CA ASN A 210 6.24 -39.46 -16.92
C ASN A 210 6.76 -38.95 -18.27
N GLY A 211 7.88 -38.23 -18.30
CA GLY A 211 8.46 -37.67 -19.53
C GLY A 211 7.67 -36.49 -20.12
N ARG A 212 6.68 -35.93 -19.41
CA ARG A 212 5.70 -34.99 -19.95
C ARG A 212 5.60 -33.71 -19.14
N MET A 213 5.39 -32.58 -19.80
CA MET A 213 5.07 -31.33 -19.11
C MET A 213 3.59 -31.21 -18.77
N ASP A 214 2.71 -31.76 -19.61
CA ASP A 214 1.31 -31.98 -19.28
C ASP A 214 1.15 -33.25 -18.42
N GLN A 215 -0.02 -33.47 -17.84
CA GLN A 215 -0.33 -34.63 -17.00
C GLN A 215 0.38 -34.72 -15.64
N MET A 216 0.67 -33.59 -14.98
CA MET A 216 1.01 -33.54 -13.54
C MET A 216 2.10 -34.55 -13.08
N GLY A 217 3.15 -34.78 -13.88
CA GLY A 217 4.27 -35.63 -13.47
C GLY A 217 5.08 -35.05 -12.30
N TRP A 218 5.93 -35.89 -11.71
CA TRP A 218 6.82 -35.53 -10.59
C TRP A 218 8.24 -35.28 -11.09
N LEU A 219 8.92 -34.29 -10.53
CA LEU A 219 10.35 -34.10 -10.77
C LEU A 219 11.11 -35.30 -10.21
N LYS A 220 11.93 -35.97 -11.05
CA LYS A 220 12.77 -37.06 -10.55
C LYS A 220 13.86 -36.50 -9.64
N TRP A 221 14.12 -37.17 -8.53
CA TRP A 221 15.04 -36.70 -7.49
C TRP A 221 16.46 -36.48 -8.03
N GLU A 222 16.91 -37.30 -8.99
CA GLU A 222 18.23 -37.16 -9.62
C GLU A 222 18.42 -35.82 -10.35
N TYR A 223 17.31 -35.16 -10.74
CA TYR A 223 17.33 -33.87 -11.43
C TYR A 223 17.15 -32.67 -10.51
N TYR A 224 17.01 -32.82 -9.20
CA TYR A 224 16.85 -31.68 -8.29
C TYR A 224 18.01 -30.66 -8.41
N PRO A 225 19.30 -31.08 -8.42
CA PRO A 225 20.39 -30.13 -8.64
C PRO A 225 20.32 -29.43 -9.99
N LEU A 226 19.97 -30.16 -11.07
CA LEU A 226 19.93 -29.62 -12.43
C LEU A 226 18.74 -28.67 -12.62
N TYR A 227 17.58 -28.98 -12.05
CA TYR A 227 16.41 -28.12 -12.10
C TYR A 227 16.59 -26.82 -11.27
N ALA A 228 17.33 -26.87 -10.16
CA ALA A 228 17.74 -25.66 -9.47
C ALA A 228 18.64 -24.77 -10.36
N GLN A 229 19.55 -25.37 -11.15
CA GLN A 229 20.36 -24.64 -12.13
C GLN A 229 19.53 -24.10 -13.31
N TYR A 230 18.46 -24.79 -13.70
CA TYR A 230 17.51 -24.28 -14.68
C TYR A 230 16.88 -22.95 -14.22
N LEU A 231 16.47 -22.85 -12.95
CA LEU A 231 15.98 -21.59 -12.36
C LEU A 231 17.07 -20.51 -12.28
N VAL A 232 18.32 -20.89 -11.96
CA VAL A 232 19.47 -19.97 -11.99
C VAL A 232 19.68 -19.38 -13.39
N LYS A 233 19.66 -20.22 -14.43
CA LYS A 233 19.82 -19.78 -15.83
C LYS A 233 18.73 -18.82 -16.27
N TYR A 234 17.48 -19.04 -15.86
CA TYR A 234 16.40 -18.09 -16.10
C TYR A 234 16.69 -16.71 -15.47
N VAL A 235 17.08 -16.68 -14.18
CA VAL A 235 17.39 -15.41 -13.51
C VAL A 235 18.57 -14.71 -14.19
N GLN A 236 19.63 -15.45 -14.53
CA GLN A 236 20.80 -14.92 -15.22
C GLN A 236 20.47 -14.40 -16.62
N SER A 237 19.60 -15.07 -17.38
CA SER A 237 19.22 -14.64 -18.74
C SER A 237 18.44 -13.32 -18.74
N TYR A 238 17.63 -13.07 -17.71
CA TYR A 238 16.93 -11.81 -17.49
C TYR A 238 17.87 -10.72 -16.97
N GLN A 239 18.76 -11.05 -16.03
CA GLN A 239 19.78 -10.11 -15.55
C GLN A 239 20.72 -9.65 -16.66
N ALA A 240 21.13 -10.56 -17.55
CA ALA A 240 21.94 -10.25 -18.73
C ALA A 240 21.21 -9.30 -19.71
N ALA A 241 19.87 -9.29 -19.71
CA ALA A 241 19.05 -8.34 -20.45
C ALA A 241 18.79 -7.03 -19.67
N GLY A 242 19.42 -6.83 -18.51
CA GLY A 242 19.23 -5.65 -17.66
C GLY A 242 17.94 -5.68 -16.83
N ILE A 243 17.33 -6.85 -16.63
CA ILE A 243 16.07 -7.02 -15.90
C ILE A 243 16.34 -7.76 -14.58
N PRO A 244 16.29 -7.07 -13.43
CA PRO A 244 16.39 -7.74 -12.14
C PRO A 244 15.14 -8.60 -11.88
N VAL A 245 15.32 -9.92 -11.75
CA VAL A 245 14.27 -10.81 -11.25
C VAL A 245 14.25 -10.71 -9.73
N ASN A 246 13.19 -10.11 -9.18
CA ASN A 246 13.06 -9.86 -7.75
C ASN A 246 12.63 -11.11 -7.00
N TYR A 247 11.71 -11.87 -7.58
CA TYR A 247 11.08 -13.03 -6.95
C TYR A 247 11.06 -14.22 -7.91
N VAL A 248 11.15 -15.44 -7.37
CA VAL A 248 10.82 -16.67 -8.08
C VAL A 248 9.93 -17.52 -7.17
N SER A 249 8.87 -18.12 -7.72
CA SER A 249 8.25 -19.30 -7.10
C SER A 249 8.82 -20.54 -7.75
N VAL A 250 9.13 -21.56 -6.96
CA VAL A 250 9.74 -22.81 -7.46
C VAL A 250 8.78 -23.66 -8.30
N GLN A 251 7.48 -23.47 -8.11
CA GLN A 251 6.41 -24.16 -8.82
C GLN A 251 5.14 -23.32 -8.76
N ASN A 252 4.45 -23.18 -9.90
CA ASN A 252 3.07 -22.71 -9.96
C ASN A 252 2.15 -23.82 -9.47
N GLU A 253 1.32 -23.57 -8.46
CA GLU A 253 0.16 -24.43 -8.17
C GLU A 253 0.54 -25.93 -7.94
N PRO A 254 1.44 -26.22 -6.98
CA PRO A 254 2.19 -27.47 -6.89
C PRO A 254 1.38 -28.76 -6.62
N ASN A 255 0.13 -28.65 -6.19
CA ASN A 255 -0.79 -29.77 -5.99
C ASN A 255 -2.11 -29.57 -6.75
N CYS A 256 -2.06 -28.86 -7.87
CA CYS A 256 -3.26 -28.42 -8.58
C CYS A 256 -4.10 -29.51 -9.22
N CYS A 257 -5.22 -29.04 -9.76
CA CYS A 257 -6.59 -29.55 -9.72
C CYS A 257 -6.82 -30.99 -10.19
N GLN A 258 -5.80 -31.64 -10.73
CA GLN A 258 -5.87 -32.96 -11.31
C GLN A 258 -4.71 -33.85 -10.87
N ALA A 259 -4.04 -33.56 -9.75
CA ALA A 259 -3.11 -34.50 -9.13
C ALA A 259 -3.77 -35.89 -8.88
N ALA A 260 -5.09 -35.92 -8.67
CA ALA A 260 -5.89 -37.14 -8.54
C ALA A 260 -6.39 -37.73 -9.89
N ASN A 261 -6.31 -37.00 -11.00
CA ASN A 261 -6.57 -37.49 -12.35
C ASN A 261 -5.57 -36.87 -13.37
N PRO A 262 -4.28 -37.24 -13.29
CA PRO A 262 -3.24 -36.56 -14.05
C PRO A 262 -3.49 -36.55 -15.56
N THR A 263 -4.07 -37.62 -16.10
CA THR A 263 -4.37 -37.73 -17.55
C THR A 263 -5.38 -36.71 -18.07
N ALA A 264 -6.17 -36.06 -17.21
CA ALA A 264 -7.07 -35.00 -17.61
C ALA A 264 -6.34 -33.66 -17.85
N MET A 265 -5.07 -33.53 -17.41
CA MET A 265 -4.35 -32.26 -17.43
C MET A 265 -3.72 -32.09 -18.79
N ASN A 266 -4.20 -31.11 -19.55
CA ASN A 266 -3.84 -30.87 -20.94
C ASN A 266 -2.93 -29.65 -21.15
N TYR A 267 -2.36 -29.12 -20.06
CA TYR A 267 -1.44 -27.98 -20.07
C TYR A 267 -0.26 -28.24 -19.12
N PRO A 268 0.85 -27.49 -19.24
CA PRO A 268 2.02 -27.66 -18.38
C PRO A 268 1.69 -27.62 -16.90
N GLY A 269 2.24 -28.56 -16.14
CA GLY A 269 2.01 -28.67 -14.71
C GLY A 269 2.93 -29.71 -14.06
N MET A 270 3.36 -29.52 -12.82
CA MET A 270 4.22 -30.47 -12.11
C MET A 270 3.79 -30.64 -10.65
N SER A 271 3.66 -31.90 -10.24
CA SER A 271 3.22 -32.24 -8.89
C SER A 271 4.36 -32.19 -7.88
N TRP A 272 4.00 -31.77 -6.68
CA TRP A 272 4.82 -31.84 -5.49
C TRP A 272 4.00 -32.22 -4.27
N ASN A 273 4.68 -32.72 -3.26
CA ASN A 273 4.18 -32.76 -1.89
C ASN A 273 4.96 -31.73 -1.04
N PRO A 274 4.46 -31.34 0.15
CA PRO A 274 5.12 -30.32 0.96
C PRO A 274 6.57 -30.66 1.33
N ALA A 275 6.87 -31.92 1.68
CA ALA A 275 8.21 -32.34 2.09
C ALA A 275 9.22 -32.24 0.94
N GLY A 276 8.82 -32.64 -0.28
CA GLY A 276 9.64 -32.53 -1.48
C GLY A 276 9.94 -31.07 -1.84
N LEU A 277 8.96 -30.17 -1.71
CA LEU A 277 9.22 -28.74 -1.95
C LEU A 277 10.13 -28.11 -0.90
N VAL A 278 9.99 -28.51 0.37
CA VAL A 278 10.92 -28.10 1.43
C VAL A 278 12.34 -28.57 1.08
N GLU A 279 12.51 -29.84 0.71
CA GLU A 279 13.79 -30.41 0.32
C GLU A 279 14.40 -29.66 -0.87
N PHE A 280 13.64 -29.55 -1.96
CA PHE A 280 14.07 -28.88 -3.17
C PHE A 280 14.44 -27.41 -2.92
N THR A 281 13.60 -26.66 -2.21
CA THR A 281 13.83 -25.24 -1.94
C THR A 281 15.06 -25.04 -1.07
N LYS A 282 15.12 -25.74 0.07
CA LYS A 282 16.14 -25.55 1.10
C LYS A 282 17.51 -26.07 0.67
N ASN A 283 17.56 -27.24 0.05
CA ASN A 283 18.81 -27.96 -0.20
C ASN A 283 19.29 -27.88 -1.64
N HIS A 284 18.48 -27.39 -2.58
CA HIS A 284 18.90 -27.24 -3.98
C HIS A 284 18.78 -25.79 -4.49
N VAL A 285 17.61 -25.15 -4.34
CA VAL A 285 17.39 -23.80 -4.86
C VAL A 285 18.21 -22.74 -4.12
N TYR A 286 18.14 -22.67 -2.79
CA TYR A 286 18.92 -21.67 -2.05
C TYR A 286 20.43 -21.82 -2.22
N PRO A 287 21.02 -23.04 -2.16
CA PRO A 287 22.45 -23.20 -2.43
C PRO A 287 22.83 -22.84 -3.86
N ALA A 288 22.03 -23.21 -4.87
CA ALA A 288 22.30 -22.88 -6.26
C ALA A 288 22.27 -21.36 -6.50
N PHE A 289 21.29 -20.66 -5.94
CA PHE A 289 21.17 -19.20 -6.06
C PHE A 289 22.35 -18.50 -5.38
N ARG A 290 22.75 -18.95 -4.18
CA ARG A 290 23.93 -18.41 -3.48
C ARG A 290 25.22 -18.66 -4.26
N ALA A 291 25.41 -19.87 -4.79
CA ALA A 291 26.59 -20.22 -5.59
C ALA A 291 26.69 -19.37 -6.86
N ALA A 292 25.55 -19.01 -7.45
CA ALA A 292 25.46 -18.12 -8.60
C ALA A 292 25.51 -16.62 -8.26
N GLY A 293 25.61 -16.24 -6.97
CA GLY A 293 25.63 -14.85 -6.52
C GLY A 293 24.29 -14.12 -6.68
N LEU A 294 23.17 -14.85 -6.77
CA LEU A 294 21.84 -14.29 -6.98
C LEU A 294 21.21 -13.84 -5.66
N SER A 295 20.61 -12.65 -5.66
CA SER A 295 19.85 -12.10 -4.52
C SER A 295 18.33 -12.24 -4.67
N THR A 296 17.87 -12.91 -5.74
CA THR A 296 16.47 -13.15 -6.03
C THR A 296 15.81 -13.91 -4.88
N LYS A 297 14.64 -13.42 -4.44
CA LYS A 297 13.91 -14.02 -3.32
C LYS A 297 13.03 -15.17 -3.80
N VAL A 298 12.89 -16.22 -2.98
CA VAL A 298 12.03 -17.37 -3.28
C VAL A 298 10.72 -17.26 -2.52
N LEU A 299 9.61 -17.30 -3.24
CA LEU A 299 8.27 -17.38 -2.68
C LEU A 299 7.82 -18.85 -2.62
N ILE A 300 7.18 -19.23 -1.52
CA ILE A 300 6.63 -20.57 -1.32
C ILE A 300 5.11 -20.60 -1.52
N HIS A 301 4.53 -21.80 -1.52
CA HIS A 301 3.10 -22.08 -1.72
C HIS A 301 2.62 -21.80 -3.15
N ASP A 302 2.50 -20.52 -3.54
CA ASP A 302 2.02 -20.05 -4.86
C ASP A 302 0.76 -20.78 -5.33
N TRP A 303 -0.22 -20.84 -4.42
CA TRP A 303 -1.45 -21.59 -4.57
C TRP A 303 -2.58 -20.98 -3.71
N ASN A 304 -3.76 -21.58 -3.73
CA ASN A 304 -4.95 -21.00 -3.13
C ASN A 304 -4.89 -20.89 -1.60
N TYR A 305 -5.62 -19.91 -1.05
CA TYR A 305 -5.81 -19.78 0.40
C TYR A 305 -6.44 -21.04 1.00
N GLY A 306 -7.40 -21.65 0.30
CA GLY A 306 -8.09 -22.86 0.76
C GLY A 306 -7.21 -24.10 0.88
N ASP A 307 -6.05 -24.11 0.21
CA ASP A 307 -5.09 -25.20 0.24
C ASP A 307 -3.97 -24.99 1.28
N TYR A 308 -3.96 -23.85 1.98
CA TYR A 308 -2.91 -23.53 2.94
C TYR A 308 -2.76 -24.62 4.00
N ALA A 309 -3.85 -25.03 4.64
CA ALA A 309 -3.81 -25.98 5.75
C ALA A 309 -3.22 -27.33 5.36
N ASN A 310 -3.52 -27.80 4.14
CA ASN A 310 -3.11 -29.12 3.66
C ASN A 310 -1.75 -29.12 2.95
N PHE A 311 -1.27 -27.95 2.52
CA PHE A 311 -0.07 -27.84 1.69
C PHE A 311 0.91 -26.77 2.21
N GLY A 312 0.52 -25.50 2.13
CA GLY A 312 1.38 -24.36 2.42
C GLY A 312 1.89 -24.29 3.86
N ALA A 313 1.06 -24.70 4.83
CA ALA A 313 1.37 -24.63 6.26
C ALA A 313 2.60 -25.47 6.63
N ALA A 314 2.75 -26.67 6.04
CA ALA A 314 3.90 -27.54 6.29
C ALA A 314 5.20 -26.96 5.73
N ILE A 315 5.15 -26.31 4.56
CA ILE A 315 6.31 -25.64 3.96
C ILE A 315 6.72 -24.44 4.82
N LEU A 316 5.75 -23.61 5.21
CA LEU A 316 6.00 -22.43 6.02
C LEU A 316 6.49 -22.76 7.43
N ALA A 317 6.09 -23.91 8.00
CA ALA A 317 6.54 -24.35 9.32
C ALA A 317 8.05 -24.68 9.36
N ASP A 318 8.67 -25.10 8.25
CA ASP A 318 10.10 -25.41 8.20
C ASP A 318 10.94 -24.14 8.40
N ALA A 319 11.67 -24.08 9.53
CA ALA A 319 12.49 -22.94 9.88
C ALA A 319 13.70 -22.76 8.95
N GLY A 320 14.20 -23.83 8.34
CA GLY A 320 15.29 -23.75 7.36
C GLY A 320 14.84 -23.09 6.06
N VAL A 321 13.57 -23.25 5.67
CA VAL A 321 12.95 -22.49 4.58
C VAL A 321 12.76 -21.03 4.98
N ARG A 322 12.04 -20.76 6.08
CA ARG A 322 11.68 -19.38 6.47
C ARG A 322 12.86 -18.49 6.88
N ASN A 323 13.91 -19.06 7.48
CA ASN A 323 15.02 -18.27 8.01
C ASN A 323 16.17 -18.11 7.01
N ASP A 324 16.09 -18.74 5.83
CA ASP A 324 17.10 -18.51 4.79
C ASP A 324 17.04 -17.05 4.31
N PRO A 325 18.20 -16.36 4.13
CA PRO A 325 18.21 -14.98 3.63
C PRO A 325 17.53 -14.80 2.27
N LEU A 326 17.41 -15.85 1.45
CA LEU A 326 16.71 -15.81 0.17
C LEU A 326 15.20 -16.08 0.29
N PHE A 327 14.67 -16.39 1.48
CA PHE A 327 13.22 -16.48 1.68
C PHE A 327 12.56 -15.13 1.38
N GLY A 328 11.56 -15.16 0.50
CA GLY A 328 10.82 -13.98 0.08
C GLY A 328 9.49 -13.79 0.79
N GLY A 329 8.86 -14.89 1.22
CA GLY A 329 7.50 -14.88 1.76
C GLY A 329 6.65 -16.02 1.21
N ILE A 330 5.34 -15.93 1.47
CA ILE A 330 4.32 -16.85 0.96
C ILE A 330 3.51 -16.19 -0.15
N ALA A 331 3.24 -16.94 -1.21
CA ALA A 331 2.47 -16.50 -2.37
C ALA A 331 1.09 -17.16 -2.40
N TRP A 332 0.07 -16.38 -2.81
CA TRP A 332 -1.34 -16.73 -2.75
C TRP A 332 -2.03 -16.57 -4.10
N HIS A 333 -2.89 -17.53 -4.43
CA HIS A 333 -3.86 -17.45 -5.50
C HIS A 333 -5.27 -17.25 -4.94
N GLY A 334 -6.10 -16.50 -5.67
CA GLY A 334 -7.42 -16.06 -5.24
C GLY A 334 -8.60 -16.96 -5.59
N TYR A 335 -8.37 -18.12 -6.21
CA TYR A 335 -9.46 -18.88 -6.86
C TYR A 335 -10.32 -19.69 -5.88
N PHE A 336 -9.80 -19.98 -4.69
CA PHE A 336 -10.48 -20.80 -3.70
C PHE A 336 -10.04 -20.50 -2.26
N GLY A 337 -11.00 -20.56 -1.32
CA GLY A 337 -10.78 -20.39 0.11
C GLY A 337 -10.92 -18.94 0.60
N ASP A 338 -10.79 -18.78 1.92
CA ASP A 338 -10.96 -17.49 2.60
C ASP A 338 -9.63 -16.71 2.69
N MET A 339 -9.62 -15.48 2.20
CA MET A 339 -8.47 -14.56 2.30
C MET A 339 -8.09 -14.27 3.75
N GLY A 340 -9.01 -14.46 4.71
CA GLY A 340 -8.75 -14.38 6.16
C GLY A 340 -7.59 -15.27 6.63
N VAL A 341 -7.26 -16.32 5.89
CA VAL A 341 -6.06 -17.16 6.12
C VAL A 341 -4.78 -16.31 6.08
N GLY A 342 -4.70 -15.26 5.26
CA GLY A 342 -3.57 -14.34 5.26
C GLY A 342 -3.38 -13.65 6.62
N THR A 343 -4.48 -13.24 7.27
CA THR A 343 -4.43 -12.69 8.64
C THR A 343 -4.06 -13.75 9.67
N GLN A 344 -4.57 -14.98 9.53
CA GLN A 344 -4.14 -16.11 10.38
C GLN A 344 -2.62 -16.33 10.30
N VAL A 345 -2.08 -16.35 9.07
CA VAL A 345 -0.64 -16.50 8.82
C VAL A 345 0.15 -15.34 9.41
N HIS A 346 -0.32 -14.10 9.26
CA HIS A 346 0.35 -12.94 9.86
C HIS A 346 0.39 -13.04 11.39
N ASN A 347 -0.72 -13.43 12.02
CA ASN A 347 -0.78 -13.57 13.48
C ASN A 347 0.18 -14.66 14.00
N GLN A 348 0.36 -15.73 13.23
CA GLN A 348 1.29 -16.82 13.57
C GLN A 348 2.76 -16.48 13.24
N TYR A 349 2.98 -15.78 12.12
CA TYR A 349 4.30 -15.46 11.57
C TYR A 349 4.36 -13.99 11.11
N PRO A 350 4.40 -13.01 12.04
CA PRO A 350 4.24 -11.59 11.71
C PRO A 350 5.35 -11.03 10.81
N ALA A 351 6.52 -11.67 10.80
CA ALA A 351 7.64 -11.30 9.94
C ALA A 351 7.55 -11.84 8.51
N VAL A 352 6.60 -12.75 8.20
CA VAL A 352 6.48 -13.38 6.88
C VAL A 352 5.77 -12.43 5.92
N PRO A 353 6.43 -11.98 4.84
CA PRO A 353 5.76 -11.22 3.79
C PRO A 353 4.78 -12.10 3.01
N GLN A 354 3.68 -11.52 2.56
CA GLN A 354 2.64 -12.23 1.81
C GLN A 354 2.38 -11.55 0.47
N PHE A 355 2.08 -12.34 -0.57
CA PHE A 355 1.95 -11.85 -1.94
C PHE A 355 0.78 -12.53 -2.64
N SER A 356 -0.26 -11.79 -3.02
CA SER A 356 -1.23 -12.30 -4.00
C SER A 356 -0.60 -12.21 -5.38
N THR A 357 -0.33 -13.37 -5.96
CA THR A 357 0.47 -13.55 -7.17
C THR A 357 -0.37 -13.95 -8.37
N GLU A 358 -1.62 -14.40 -8.18
CA GLU A 358 -2.49 -14.72 -9.29
C GLU A 358 -3.98 -14.65 -8.92
N HIS A 359 -4.76 -13.96 -9.76
CA HIS A 359 -6.21 -14.13 -9.86
C HIS A 359 -6.69 -13.71 -11.25
N SER A 360 -7.60 -14.46 -11.87
CA SER A 360 -8.06 -14.19 -13.24
C SER A 360 -9.33 -13.34 -13.26
N GLY A 361 -9.51 -12.55 -14.31
CA GLY A 361 -10.86 -12.21 -14.76
C GLY A 361 -11.43 -13.37 -15.57
N GLY A 362 -12.74 -13.40 -15.80
CA GLY A 362 -13.31 -14.39 -16.71
C GLY A 362 -14.81 -14.35 -16.84
N THR A 363 -15.33 -15.09 -17.83
CA THR A 363 -16.77 -15.07 -18.17
C THR A 363 -17.65 -15.76 -17.12
N TRP A 364 -17.06 -16.59 -16.25
CA TRP A 364 -17.77 -17.22 -15.12
C TRP A 364 -18.08 -16.25 -13.97
N ILE A 365 -17.40 -15.09 -13.93
CA ILE A 365 -17.56 -14.12 -12.85
C ILE A 365 -18.85 -13.33 -13.06
N GLY A 366 -19.78 -13.45 -12.11
CA GLY A 366 -21.10 -12.80 -12.18
C GLY A 366 -21.01 -11.27 -12.28
N ASN A 367 -20.07 -10.64 -11.56
CA ASN A 367 -19.79 -9.20 -11.65
C ASN A 367 -18.28 -8.92 -11.54
N GLN A 368 -17.63 -8.61 -12.66
CA GLN A 368 -16.17 -8.49 -12.72
C GLN A 368 -15.64 -7.27 -11.93
N HIS A 369 -16.34 -6.14 -12.01
CA HIS A 369 -16.00 -4.94 -11.25
C HIS A 369 -15.99 -5.20 -9.74
N ASN A 370 -17.02 -5.86 -9.22
CA ASN A 370 -17.14 -6.16 -7.80
C ASN A 370 -16.13 -7.21 -7.35
N GLU A 371 -15.86 -8.23 -8.17
CA GLU A 371 -14.84 -9.24 -7.88
C GLU A 371 -13.45 -8.59 -7.72
N ASP A 372 -13.03 -7.81 -8.72
CA ASP A 372 -11.71 -7.18 -8.72
C ASP A 372 -11.50 -6.25 -7.52
N LEU A 373 -12.52 -5.47 -7.12
CA LEU A 373 -12.37 -4.60 -5.96
C LEU A 373 -12.49 -5.33 -4.63
N THR A 374 -13.28 -6.41 -4.58
CA THR A 374 -13.31 -7.29 -3.40
C THR A 374 -11.94 -7.92 -3.17
N ASP A 375 -11.29 -8.35 -4.24
CA ASP A 375 -9.92 -8.88 -4.24
C ASP A 375 -8.88 -7.84 -3.85
N ILE A 376 -8.84 -6.69 -4.55
CA ILE A 376 -7.86 -5.63 -4.30
C ILE A 376 -7.92 -5.18 -2.83
N ILE A 377 -9.14 -4.97 -2.30
CA ILE A 377 -9.35 -4.57 -0.92
C ILE A 377 -9.07 -5.75 0.02
N GLY A 378 -9.57 -6.94 -0.28
CA GLY A 378 -9.47 -8.14 0.55
C GLY A 378 -8.03 -8.59 0.74
N TYR A 379 -7.25 -8.73 -0.33
CA TYR A 379 -5.84 -9.09 -0.27
C TYR A 379 -5.03 -8.06 0.53
N ALA A 380 -5.26 -6.78 0.30
CA ALA A 380 -4.57 -5.72 1.03
C ALA A 380 -4.93 -5.69 2.52
N ARG A 381 -6.19 -5.93 2.87
CA ARG A 381 -6.63 -6.02 4.28
C ARG A 381 -6.15 -7.29 4.97
N ASN A 382 -5.76 -8.32 4.21
CA ASN A 382 -5.18 -9.58 4.69
C ASN A 382 -3.67 -9.68 4.40
N TRP A 383 -2.93 -8.59 4.61
CA TRP A 383 -1.47 -8.54 4.65
C TRP A 383 -0.72 -8.77 3.33
N SER A 384 -1.42 -8.90 2.20
CA SER A 384 -0.75 -9.00 0.92
C SER A 384 -0.01 -7.71 0.56
N ARG A 385 1.21 -7.86 0.07
CA ARG A 385 2.08 -6.79 -0.43
C ARG A 385 1.95 -6.62 -1.95
N SER A 386 1.30 -7.55 -2.63
CA SER A 386 1.05 -7.48 -4.07
C SER A 386 -0.37 -7.88 -4.46
N ILE A 387 -0.81 -7.42 -5.62
CA ILE A 387 -2.02 -7.91 -6.28
C ILE A 387 -1.67 -8.10 -7.75
N VAL A 388 -1.69 -9.34 -8.24
CA VAL A 388 -1.31 -9.66 -9.62
C VAL A 388 -2.45 -10.42 -10.28
N LYS A 389 -3.03 -9.83 -11.33
CA LYS A 389 -3.99 -10.50 -12.21
C LYS A 389 -3.28 -11.53 -13.07
N TRP A 390 -4.01 -12.53 -13.58
CA TRP A 390 -3.42 -13.56 -14.41
C TRP A 390 -2.91 -13.01 -15.75
N SER A 391 -3.69 -12.96 -16.82
CA SER A 391 -3.17 -12.43 -18.10
C SER A 391 -3.18 -10.90 -18.18
N LEU A 392 -2.12 -10.31 -18.72
CA LEU A 392 -2.11 -8.90 -19.12
C LEU A 392 -2.98 -8.69 -20.37
N ALA A 393 -2.84 -9.54 -21.39
CA ALA A 393 -3.61 -9.46 -22.62
C ALA A 393 -4.14 -10.83 -23.06
N LEU A 394 -5.34 -10.82 -23.65
CA LEU A 394 -5.93 -11.92 -24.40
C LEU A 394 -6.59 -11.36 -25.67
N ASN A 395 -6.92 -12.21 -26.65
CA ASN A 395 -7.71 -11.77 -27.80
C ASN A 395 -9.22 -11.77 -27.49
N GLN A 396 -10.04 -11.34 -28.46
CA GLN A 396 -11.51 -11.31 -28.31
C GLN A 396 -12.16 -12.70 -28.15
N ASN A 397 -11.38 -13.78 -28.34
CA ASN A 397 -11.78 -15.17 -28.14
C ASN A 397 -11.10 -15.78 -26.90
N MET A 398 -10.57 -14.96 -25.98
CA MET A 398 -9.94 -15.38 -24.72
C MET A 398 -8.67 -16.23 -24.90
N GLY A 399 -7.95 -16.07 -26.00
CA GLY A 399 -6.74 -16.84 -26.30
C GLY A 399 -5.59 -16.03 -26.92
N PRO A 400 -4.61 -16.72 -27.56
CA PRO A 400 -4.45 -18.18 -27.56
C PRO A 400 -4.31 -18.79 -26.15
N HIS A 401 -4.67 -20.06 -26.01
CA HIS A 401 -4.44 -20.85 -24.80
C HIS A 401 -4.04 -22.28 -25.19
N ASN A 402 -3.30 -22.95 -24.31
CA ASN A 402 -2.75 -24.29 -24.48
C ASN A 402 -3.43 -25.23 -23.48
N GLY A 403 -4.71 -25.52 -23.71
CA GLY A 403 -5.54 -26.14 -22.68
C GLY A 403 -5.93 -25.15 -21.59
N GLY A 404 -6.20 -25.64 -20.38
CA GLY A 404 -6.49 -24.82 -19.19
C GLY A 404 -7.60 -23.78 -19.38
N CYS A 405 -7.34 -22.52 -19.02
CA CYS A 405 -8.39 -21.50 -18.97
C CYS A 405 -8.79 -20.97 -20.36
N GLY A 406 -9.92 -21.47 -20.90
CA GLY A 406 -10.53 -20.96 -22.14
C GLY A 406 -11.55 -19.84 -21.96
N THR A 407 -11.77 -19.37 -20.73
CA THR A 407 -12.79 -18.37 -20.37
C THR A 407 -12.22 -17.18 -19.60
N CYS A 408 -10.89 -17.12 -19.48
CA CYS A 408 -10.18 -16.06 -18.78
C CYS A 408 -10.24 -14.74 -19.56
N THR A 409 -10.17 -13.62 -18.84
CA THR A 409 -10.04 -12.28 -19.41
C THR A 409 -8.77 -11.60 -18.89
N GLY A 410 -8.22 -10.69 -19.69
CA GLY A 410 -7.03 -9.91 -19.35
C GLY A 410 -7.36 -8.44 -19.06
N LEU A 411 -6.33 -7.65 -18.74
CA LEU A 411 -6.45 -6.19 -18.60
C LEU A 411 -6.77 -5.52 -19.95
N VAL A 412 -6.32 -6.11 -21.05
CA VAL A 412 -6.65 -5.65 -22.39
C VAL A 412 -7.08 -6.79 -23.30
N THR A 413 -7.94 -6.47 -24.26
CA THR A 413 -8.35 -7.36 -25.34
C THR A 413 -7.74 -6.89 -26.66
N VAL A 414 -6.90 -7.72 -27.27
CA VAL A 414 -6.34 -7.47 -28.60
C VAL A 414 -7.31 -8.00 -29.65
N GLN A 415 -7.73 -7.15 -30.57
CA GLN A 415 -8.66 -7.52 -31.65
C GLN A 415 -7.88 -8.14 -32.80
N GLU A 416 -8.13 -9.42 -33.07
CA GLU A 416 -7.51 -10.18 -34.17
C GLU A 416 -8.50 -10.43 -35.30
N GLY A 417 -8.10 -10.13 -36.54
CA GLY A 417 -8.95 -10.35 -37.72
C GLY A 417 -10.18 -9.43 -37.79
N GLY A 418 -10.86 -9.45 -38.94
CA GLY A 418 -12.02 -8.61 -39.21
C GLY A 418 -11.72 -7.10 -39.22
N ALA A 419 -12.77 -6.29 -39.13
CA ALA A 419 -12.69 -4.83 -39.25
C ALA A 419 -11.97 -4.12 -38.08
N ARG A 420 -11.79 -4.81 -36.95
CA ARG A 420 -11.13 -4.26 -35.75
C ARG A 420 -9.70 -4.77 -35.57
N ALA A 421 -9.17 -5.56 -36.50
CA ALA A 421 -7.81 -6.11 -36.42
C ALA A 421 -6.78 -5.04 -36.06
N GLY A 422 -5.92 -5.31 -35.08
CA GLY A 422 -4.88 -4.39 -34.63
C GLY A 422 -5.33 -3.33 -33.61
N GLN A 423 -6.61 -3.31 -33.24
CA GLN A 423 -7.13 -2.47 -32.14
C GLN A 423 -6.97 -3.18 -30.79
N VAL A 424 -6.92 -2.38 -29.72
CA VAL A 424 -6.83 -2.87 -28.34
C VAL A 424 -7.90 -2.22 -27.48
N ASP A 425 -8.74 -3.05 -26.86
CA ASP A 425 -9.76 -2.63 -25.91
C ASP A 425 -9.24 -2.74 -24.48
N TYR A 426 -9.54 -1.75 -23.65
CA TYR A 426 -9.21 -1.76 -22.22
C TYR A 426 -10.40 -2.29 -21.44
N THR A 427 -10.22 -3.41 -20.76
CA THR A 427 -11.28 -4.11 -20.03
C THR A 427 -11.57 -3.43 -18.69
N VAL A 428 -12.58 -3.90 -17.96
CA VAL A 428 -12.85 -3.38 -16.61
C VAL A 428 -11.67 -3.63 -15.68
N GLU A 429 -10.95 -4.73 -15.87
CA GLU A 429 -9.77 -5.14 -15.12
C GLU A 429 -8.62 -4.12 -15.20
N TYR A 430 -8.47 -3.43 -16.35
CA TYR A 430 -7.52 -2.32 -16.47
C TYR A 430 -7.87 -1.17 -15.53
N TYR A 431 -9.15 -0.80 -15.48
CA TYR A 431 -9.59 0.34 -14.68
C TYR A 431 -9.63 0.00 -13.18
N THR A 432 -10.06 -1.21 -12.80
CA THR A 432 -10.05 -1.68 -11.40
C THR A 432 -8.62 -1.81 -10.88
N THR A 433 -7.70 -2.40 -11.64
CA THR A 433 -6.27 -2.44 -11.29
C THR A 433 -5.69 -1.03 -11.20
N GLY A 434 -6.08 -0.13 -12.11
CA GLY A 434 -5.63 1.26 -12.12
C GLY A 434 -6.09 2.08 -10.91
N HIS A 435 -7.21 1.74 -10.26
CA HIS A 435 -7.60 2.34 -8.97
C HIS A 435 -6.57 2.10 -7.86
N LEU A 436 -5.74 1.06 -7.99
CA LEU A 436 -4.60 0.81 -7.12
C LEU A 436 -3.31 1.37 -7.69
N THR A 437 -2.86 0.89 -8.85
CA THR A 437 -1.48 1.11 -9.34
C THR A 437 -1.21 2.56 -9.77
N LYS A 438 -2.25 3.32 -10.16
CA LYS A 438 -2.07 4.72 -10.55
C LYS A 438 -1.82 5.63 -9.35
N PHE A 439 -2.32 5.25 -8.17
CA PHE A 439 -2.37 6.10 -6.99
C PHE A 439 -1.52 5.58 -5.82
N VAL A 440 -1.12 4.31 -5.84
CA VAL A 440 -0.30 3.67 -4.83
C VAL A 440 1.00 3.20 -5.47
N ARG A 441 2.14 3.71 -4.97
CA ARG A 441 3.47 3.42 -5.52
C ARG A 441 4.20 2.36 -4.70
N PRO A 442 5.09 1.56 -5.31
CA PRO A 442 5.97 0.66 -4.56
C PRO A 442 6.67 1.39 -3.40
N GLY A 443 6.64 0.79 -2.21
CA GLY A 443 7.11 1.41 -0.97
C GLY A 443 6.04 2.13 -0.15
N ALA A 444 4.83 2.33 -0.69
CA ALA A 444 3.70 2.83 0.08
C ALA A 444 3.37 1.88 1.25
N GLN A 445 2.89 2.41 2.36
CA GLN A 445 2.38 1.60 3.46
C GLN A 445 0.86 1.59 3.44
N ARG A 446 0.25 0.40 3.60
CA ARG A 446 -1.17 0.32 3.91
C ARG A 446 -1.37 0.98 5.28
N ILE A 447 -2.33 1.89 5.36
CA ILE A 447 -2.71 2.58 6.60
C ILE A 447 -4.10 2.13 7.04
N GLU A 448 -4.46 2.45 8.29
CA GLU A 448 -5.72 2.00 8.85
C GLU A 448 -6.91 2.74 8.25
N SER A 449 -7.96 1.96 8.01
CA SER A 449 -9.28 2.46 7.70
C SER A 449 -10.33 1.45 8.13
N ASN A 450 -11.41 1.91 8.76
CA ASN A 450 -12.50 1.02 9.17
C ASN A 450 -13.13 0.34 7.95
N ASP A 451 -13.48 -0.94 8.09
CA ASP A 451 -14.22 -1.66 7.04
C ASP A 451 -15.73 -1.55 7.28
N GLY A 452 -16.50 -1.38 6.21
CA GLY A 452 -17.95 -1.34 6.25
C GLY A 452 -18.53 -2.11 5.08
N SER A 453 -19.63 -2.83 5.29
CA SER A 453 -20.27 -3.64 4.25
C SER A 453 -20.89 -2.82 3.13
N ALA A 454 -21.35 -1.59 3.42
CA ALA A 454 -21.97 -0.71 2.43
C ALA A 454 -20.95 -0.10 1.44
N VAL A 455 -19.77 0.25 1.94
CA VAL A 455 -18.65 0.77 1.13
C VAL A 455 -17.35 0.15 1.63
N ARG A 456 -16.91 -0.88 0.91
CA ARG A 456 -15.62 -1.55 1.16
C ARG A 456 -14.49 -0.60 0.82
N ASN A 457 -13.41 -0.60 1.61
CA ASN A 457 -12.31 0.34 1.37
C ASN A 457 -10.93 -0.14 1.86
N VAL A 458 -9.89 0.48 1.29
CA VAL A 458 -8.51 0.37 1.74
C VAL A 458 -7.77 1.69 1.52
N ALA A 459 -6.89 2.06 2.45
CA ALA A 459 -6.10 3.28 2.38
C ALA A 459 -4.59 3.01 2.39
N TYR A 460 -3.83 3.88 1.72
CA TYR A 460 -2.37 3.83 1.62
C TYR A 460 -1.75 5.20 1.84
N ARG A 461 -0.51 5.19 2.34
CA ARG A 461 0.41 6.34 2.41
C ARG A 461 1.63 6.05 1.54
N ASN A 462 1.79 6.79 0.45
CA ASN A 462 2.97 6.74 -0.41
C ASN A 462 4.22 7.26 0.32
N THR A 463 5.40 6.96 -0.23
CA THR A 463 6.69 7.39 0.32
C THR A 463 6.89 8.90 0.28
N ASP A 464 6.23 9.59 -0.65
CA ASP A 464 6.20 11.06 -0.74
C ASP A 464 5.24 11.70 0.28
N GLY A 465 4.52 10.89 1.07
CA GLY A 465 3.55 11.33 2.06
C GLY A 465 2.11 11.43 1.55
N SER A 466 1.88 11.39 0.23
CA SER A 466 0.53 11.43 -0.35
C SER A 466 -0.29 10.20 0.04
N LYS A 467 -1.62 10.37 0.09
CA LYS A 467 -2.58 9.32 0.45
C LYS A 467 -3.44 8.93 -0.72
N ALA A 468 -3.86 7.68 -0.70
CA ALA A 468 -4.90 7.16 -1.57
C ALA A 468 -5.89 6.33 -0.74
N LEU A 469 -7.17 6.64 -0.84
CA LEU A 469 -8.28 5.85 -0.33
C LEU A 469 -9.07 5.29 -1.51
N ILE A 470 -9.11 3.96 -1.64
CA ILE A 470 -9.95 3.26 -2.61
C ILE A 470 -11.23 2.86 -1.88
N ALA A 471 -12.38 3.29 -2.40
CA ALA A 471 -13.70 3.03 -1.83
C ALA A 471 -14.65 2.49 -2.91
N HIS A 472 -15.28 1.35 -2.65
CA HIS A 472 -16.11 0.64 -3.61
C HIS A 472 -17.55 0.48 -3.11
N ASN A 473 -18.51 1.00 -3.88
CA ASN A 473 -19.93 0.80 -3.69
C ASN A 473 -20.45 -0.23 -4.71
N ALA A 474 -20.58 -1.47 -4.27
CA ALA A 474 -21.12 -2.58 -5.06
C ALA A 474 -22.65 -2.49 -5.27
N GLY A 475 -23.34 -1.71 -4.43
CA GLY A 475 -24.79 -1.55 -4.47
C GLY A 475 -25.26 -0.77 -5.70
N THR A 476 -26.54 -0.91 -6.05
CA THR A 476 -27.15 -0.19 -7.19
C THR A 476 -27.53 1.25 -6.85
N GLY A 477 -27.75 1.55 -5.57
CA GLY A 477 -28.06 2.90 -5.07
C GLY A 477 -26.81 3.69 -4.72
N ALA A 478 -26.90 5.02 -4.84
CA ALA A 478 -25.85 5.91 -4.35
C ALA A 478 -25.73 5.84 -2.82
N GLN A 479 -24.49 5.88 -2.32
CA GLN A 479 -24.17 5.98 -0.90
C GLN A 479 -23.69 7.40 -0.59
N SER A 480 -24.30 8.02 0.42
CA SER A 480 -23.70 9.22 1.02
C SER A 480 -22.52 8.76 1.89
N LEU A 481 -21.31 8.99 1.39
CA LEU A 481 -20.05 8.58 2.02
C LEU A 481 -19.40 9.78 2.69
N LYS A 482 -19.20 9.72 4.01
CA LYS A 482 -18.33 10.64 4.73
C LYS A 482 -16.95 10.03 4.88
N VAL A 483 -15.91 10.75 4.47
CA VAL A 483 -14.51 10.37 4.70
C VAL A 483 -13.94 11.28 5.78
N VAL A 484 -13.42 10.69 6.85
CA VAL A 484 -12.80 11.35 7.99
C VAL A 484 -11.31 11.05 7.98
N TRP A 485 -10.50 12.09 8.16
CA TRP A 485 -9.05 11.96 8.28
C TRP A 485 -8.55 12.99 9.30
N GLY A 486 -8.03 12.50 10.42
CA GLY A 486 -7.82 13.32 11.60
C GLY A 486 -9.14 13.95 12.08
N ASN A 487 -9.17 15.27 12.17
CA ASN A 487 -10.35 16.03 12.57
C ASN A 487 -11.06 16.73 11.41
N GLN A 488 -10.69 16.38 10.17
CA GLN A 488 -11.32 16.93 8.98
C GLN A 488 -12.16 15.86 8.32
N SER A 489 -13.17 16.30 7.57
CA SER A 489 -13.97 15.40 6.76
C SER A 489 -14.50 16.07 5.51
N PHE A 490 -14.87 15.24 4.54
CA PHE A 490 -15.73 15.63 3.44
C PHE A 490 -16.85 14.59 3.29
N THR A 491 -17.91 14.96 2.58
CA THR A 491 -19.00 14.05 2.24
C THR A 491 -19.12 13.99 0.72
N TYR A 492 -19.29 12.78 0.17
CA TYR A 492 -19.33 12.51 -1.25
C TYR A 492 -20.51 11.58 -1.59
N PRO A 493 -21.37 11.95 -2.56
CA PRO A 493 -22.44 11.07 -3.02
C PRO A 493 -21.85 10.01 -3.97
N LEU A 494 -21.31 8.93 -3.41
CA LEU A 494 -20.69 7.84 -4.17
C LEU A 494 -21.78 7.07 -4.96
N PRO A 495 -21.80 7.11 -6.30
CA PRO A 495 -22.86 6.45 -7.07
C PRO A 495 -22.85 4.93 -6.88
N GLY A 496 -23.96 4.28 -7.26
CA GLY A 496 -24.04 2.83 -7.28
C GLY A 496 -23.16 2.22 -8.38
N ARG A 497 -22.64 1.01 -8.14
CA ARG A 497 -21.74 0.29 -9.04
C ARG A 497 -20.50 1.11 -9.41
N THR A 498 -19.96 1.82 -8.41
CA THR A 498 -18.85 2.76 -8.59
C THR A 498 -17.73 2.48 -7.62
N THR A 499 -16.51 2.50 -8.16
CA THR A 499 -15.28 2.63 -7.38
C THR A 499 -14.80 4.07 -7.46
N ALA A 500 -14.45 4.64 -6.32
CA ALA A 500 -13.77 5.92 -6.21
C ALA A 500 -12.36 5.73 -5.64
N THR A 501 -11.37 6.42 -6.22
CA THR A 501 -10.11 6.69 -5.52
C THR A 501 -10.06 8.15 -5.16
N PHE A 502 -9.87 8.42 -3.86
CA PHE A 502 -9.65 9.74 -3.30
C PHE A 502 -8.15 9.91 -3.00
N THR A 503 -7.54 11.00 -3.48
CA THR A 503 -6.13 11.29 -3.17
C THR A 503 -5.92 12.70 -2.67
N TRP A 504 -4.98 12.86 -1.73
CA TRP A 504 -4.60 14.12 -1.11
C TRP A 504 -3.13 14.04 -0.65
N ALA A 505 -2.47 15.17 -0.41
CA ALA A 505 -1.03 15.24 -0.13
C ALA A 505 -0.69 15.81 1.26
N GLY A 506 -1.67 16.42 1.93
CA GLY A 506 -1.50 17.01 3.24
C GLY A 506 -1.07 16.02 4.33
N THR A 507 -0.78 16.58 5.50
CA THR A 507 -0.63 15.82 6.74
C THR A 507 -1.89 15.96 7.58
N PRO A 508 -2.31 14.94 8.36
CA PRO A 508 -3.55 15.02 9.12
C PRO A 508 -3.37 16.14 10.12
N GLY A 509 -4.34 17.06 10.16
CA GLY A 509 -4.38 18.05 11.21
C GLY A 509 -4.33 17.35 12.58
N SER A 510 -3.23 17.50 13.31
CA SER A 510 -3.18 17.17 14.74
C SER A 510 -3.80 18.27 15.61
N GLY A 511 -4.60 19.17 15.01
CA GLY A 511 -5.15 20.37 15.62
C GLY A 511 -6.44 20.82 14.95
N THR A 512 -7.41 21.26 15.76
CA THR A 512 -8.81 21.60 15.43
C THR A 512 -8.94 22.44 14.15
N PRO A 513 -9.95 22.21 13.29
CA PRO A 513 -10.04 22.86 11.98
C PRO A 513 -10.29 24.37 12.09
N THR A 514 -9.42 25.18 11.50
CA THR A 514 -9.59 26.63 11.34
C THR A 514 -10.34 26.96 10.03
N ALA A 515 -11.47 27.69 10.10
CA ALA A 515 -12.03 28.39 8.94
C ALA A 515 -11.29 29.74 8.75
N GLY A 516 -10.98 30.15 7.52
CA GLY A 516 -10.45 31.49 7.23
C GLY A 516 -11.51 32.44 6.65
N PRO A 517 -11.29 33.77 6.56
CA PRO A 517 -10.15 34.54 7.07
C PRO A 517 -10.61 35.66 8.03
N THR A 518 -10.14 35.67 9.26
CA THR A 518 -9.77 36.91 9.94
C THR A 518 -8.67 36.56 10.94
N THR A 519 -7.43 36.95 10.62
CA THR A 519 -6.30 37.13 11.56
C THR A 519 -6.23 36.17 12.76
N ALA A 520 -5.37 35.15 12.69
CA ALA A 520 -4.98 34.39 13.88
C ALA A 520 -4.39 35.32 14.97
N PRO A 521 -4.68 35.06 16.26
CA PRO A 521 -3.70 35.25 17.31
C PRO A 521 -3.21 33.91 17.87
N PRO A 522 -2.00 33.91 18.48
CA PRO A 522 -1.16 32.72 18.68
C PRO A 522 -1.56 31.88 19.91
N SER A 523 -1.29 30.57 19.87
CA SER A 523 -1.19 29.76 21.09
C SER A 523 0.00 30.24 21.92
N GLY A 524 -0.32 30.84 23.06
CA GLY A 524 0.57 31.63 23.91
C GLY A 524 -0.18 32.75 24.64
N ALA A 525 -1.40 33.09 24.20
CA ALA A 525 -2.24 34.08 24.84
C ALA A 525 -2.61 33.68 26.28
N SER A 526 -2.17 34.52 27.22
CA SER A 526 -2.64 34.52 28.60
C SER A 526 -3.58 35.70 28.77
N GLY A 527 -4.71 35.51 29.45
CA GLY A 527 -5.69 36.58 29.60
C GLY A 527 -6.89 36.18 30.45
N ARG A 528 -7.93 36.99 30.42
CA ARG A 528 -9.16 36.74 31.19
C ARG A 528 -10.07 35.73 30.48
N ILE A 529 -10.63 34.78 31.23
CA ILE A 529 -11.80 34.01 30.80
C ILE A 529 -13.03 34.71 31.36
N VAL A 530 -13.95 35.16 30.51
CA VAL A 530 -15.12 35.99 30.89
C VAL A 530 -16.41 35.25 30.58
N SER A 531 -17.34 35.15 31.54
CA SER A 531 -18.66 34.55 31.31
C SER A 531 -19.52 35.49 30.46
N ALA A 532 -20.16 34.97 29.42
CA ALA A 532 -21.08 35.73 28.60
C ALA A 532 -22.44 35.98 29.28
N ALA A 533 -22.79 35.21 30.32
CA ALA A 533 -24.00 35.44 31.11
C ALA A 533 -23.88 36.65 32.05
N THR A 534 -22.70 36.86 32.65
CA THR A 534 -22.53 37.80 33.76
C THR A 534 -21.53 38.92 33.49
N GLY A 535 -20.72 38.80 32.43
CA GLY A 535 -19.59 39.69 32.14
C GLY A 535 -18.44 39.60 33.15
N LYS A 536 -18.51 38.66 34.11
CA LYS A 536 -17.49 38.45 35.14
C LYS A 536 -16.40 37.49 34.69
N CYS A 537 -15.26 37.55 35.35
CA CYS A 537 -14.09 36.74 35.06
C CYS A 537 -14.08 35.45 35.87
N LEU A 538 -13.58 34.37 35.27
CA LEU A 538 -13.14 33.18 35.99
C LEU A 538 -11.94 33.58 36.86
N ASP A 539 -12.05 33.32 38.14
CA ASP A 539 -11.15 33.81 39.18
C ASP A 539 -10.72 32.65 40.09
N VAL A 540 -9.42 32.50 40.32
CA VAL A 540 -8.92 31.60 41.36
C VAL A 540 -9.14 32.27 42.72
N THR A 541 -10.07 31.72 43.52
CA THR A 541 -10.51 32.30 44.79
C THR A 541 -9.34 32.67 45.68
N GLY A 542 -9.24 33.95 46.06
CA GLY A 542 -8.21 34.46 46.96
C GLY A 542 -6.77 34.34 46.43
N SER A 543 -6.58 34.11 45.12
CA SER A 543 -5.28 33.80 44.52
C SER A 543 -4.58 32.58 45.14
N ALA A 544 -5.35 31.66 45.74
CA ALA A 544 -4.79 30.49 46.41
C ALA A 544 -4.20 29.48 45.42
N THR A 545 -3.07 28.86 45.79
CA THR A 545 -2.34 27.87 44.96
C THR A 545 -2.42 26.45 45.52
N ALA A 546 -3.26 26.22 46.53
CA ALA A 546 -3.50 24.89 47.08
C ALA A 546 -4.39 24.05 46.15
N ASP A 547 -4.08 22.76 46.03
CA ASP A 547 -4.92 21.80 45.31
C ASP A 547 -6.30 21.68 45.98
N GLY A 548 -7.35 21.67 45.17
CA GLY A 548 -8.74 21.73 45.64
C GLY A 548 -9.30 23.15 45.80
N THR A 549 -8.52 24.20 45.51
CA THR A 549 -9.04 25.58 45.48
C THR A 549 -10.16 25.67 44.45
N LEU A 550 -11.35 26.08 44.86
CA LEU A 550 -12.48 26.23 43.94
C LEU A 550 -12.35 27.55 43.17
N PRO A 551 -12.39 27.57 41.82
CA PRO A 551 -12.56 28.80 41.08
C PRO A 551 -13.95 29.41 41.36
N GLN A 552 -14.10 30.68 41.03
CA GLN A 552 -15.33 31.45 41.19
C GLN A 552 -15.51 32.44 40.04
N MET A 553 -16.72 32.99 39.93
CA MET A 553 -16.96 34.19 39.13
C MET A 553 -16.67 35.43 39.97
N TRP A 554 -15.92 36.38 39.42
CA TRP A 554 -15.63 37.64 40.09
C TRP A 554 -15.56 38.80 39.11
N THR A 555 -15.89 40.01 39.57
CA THR A 555 -15.73 41.24 38.82
C THR A 555 -14.32 41.30 38.21
N CYS A 556 -14.24 41.55 36.90
CA CYS A 556 -12.98 41.55 36.17
C CYS A 556 -12.10 42.75 36.58
N PHE A 557 -11.01 42.50 37.30
CA PHE A 557 -10.03 43.52 37.69
C PHE A 557 -8.63 43.27 37.10
N GLY A 558 -8.43 42.12 36.43
CA GLY A 558 -7.20 41.83 35.68
C GLY A 558 -6.02 41.37 36.51
N GLY A 559 -6.24 40.86 37.73
CA GLY A 559 -5.19 40.28 38.56
C GLY A 559 -4.62 38.95 38.02
N PRO A 560 -3.48 38.49 38.55
CA PRO A 560 -2.87 37.21 38.16
C PRO A 560 -3.80 36.01 38.33
N ASN A 561 -4.67 36.02 39.34
CA ASN A 561 -5.68 35.00 39.61
C ASN A 561 -6.89 35.05 38.65
N GLN A 562 -6.97 36.06 37.78
CA GLN A 562 -7.91 36.13 36.66
C GLN A 562 -7.20 35.98 35.31
N THR A 563 -5.90 35.68 35.34
CA THR A 563 -5.11 35.45 34.14
C THR A 563 -4.98 33.94 33.95
N TRP A 564 -5.50 33.49 32.82
CA TRP A 564 -5.58 32.09 32.42
C TRP A 564 -4.80 31.87 31.14
N GLN A 565 -4.05 30.80 31.11
CA GLN A 565 -3.34 30.32 29.94
C GLN A 565 -4.08 29.11 29.38
N ARG A 566 -4.43 29.16 28.09
CA ARG A 566 -4.85 27.97 27.36
C ARG A 566 -3.61 27.28 26.80
N ALA A 567 -3.18 26.23 27.46
CA ALA A 567 -2.00 25.48 27.07
C ALA A 567 -2.28 24.62 25.83
N SER A 568 -1.24 24.35 25.05
CA SER A 568 -1.33 23.53 23.83
C SER A 568 -1.68 22.06 24.11
N ASP A 569 -1.53 21.60 25.34
CA ASP A 569 -1.89 20.24 25.79
C ASP A 569 -3.38 20.08 26.17
N GLY A 570 -4.19 21.13 25.94
CA GLY A 570 -5.62 21.15 26.23
C GLY A 570 -5.96 21.60 27.66
N SER A 571 -4.96 21.83 28.52
CA SER A 571 -5.24 22.32 29.88
C SER A 571 -5.49 23.83 29.93
N VAL A 572 -6.32 24.25 30.87
CA VAL A 572 -6.59 25.67 31.18
C VAL A 572 -5.91 25.98 32.50
N ARG A 573 -4.88 26.84 32.49
CA ARG A 573 -3.97 27.02 33.63
C ARG A 573 -4.04 28.41 34.23
N SER A 574 -3.95 28.50 35.55
CA SER A 574 -3.72 29.77 36.26
C SER A 574 -2.91 29.50 37.52
N LEU A 575 -2.02 30.43 37.89
CA LEU A 575 -1.16 30.34 39.08
C LEU A 575 -0.38 29.00 39.19
N GLY A 576 0.03 28.43 38.06
CA GLY A 576 0.77 27.16 38.00
C GLY A 576 -0.08 25.89 38.20
N LYS A 577 -1.41 26.03 38.24
CA LYS A 577 -2.38 24.93 38.40
C LYS A 577 -3.30 24.83 37.20
N CYS A 578 -3.92 23.66 37.03
CA CYS A 578 -4.86 23.36 35.97
C CYS A 578 -6.30 23.44 36.50
N LEU A 579 -7.22 23.97 35.68
CA LEU A 579 -8.66 23.82 35.85
C LEU A 579 -8.97 22.33 35.69
N ASP A 580 -9.50 21.70 36.72
CA ASP A 580 -9.71 20.27 36.81
C ASP A 580 -11.12 19.97 37.31
N VAL A 581 -11.57 18.74 37.08
CA VAL A 581 -12.83 18.23 37.60
C VAL A 581 -12.52 17.29 38.74
N GLN A 582 -13.06 17.55 39.93
CA GLN A 582 -12.74 16.80 41.14
C GLN A 582 -13.00 15.31 40.96
N ASN A 583 -11.98 14.48 41.26
CA ASN A 583 -11.96 13.02 41.06
C ASN A 583 -12.23 12.58 39.59
N GLY A 584 -12.21 13.52 38.64
CA GLY A 584 -12.65 13.36 37.26
C GLY A 584 -14.06 12.80 37.12
N ALA A 585 -14.97 13.24 37.99
CA ALA A 585 -16.39 12.92 37.88
C ALA A 585 -16.97 13.36 36.51
N VAL A 586 -17.98 12.64 36.02
CA VAL A 586 -18.58 12.88 34.69
C VAL A 586 -20.05 13.27 34.74
N ASN A 587 -20.67 13.21 35.92
CA ASN A 587 -22.07 13.57 36.12
C ASN A 587 -22.28 15.09 36.19
N ASP A 588 -23.48 15.52 35.83
CA ASP A 588 -23.95 16.89 36.05
C ASP A 588 -23.83 17.26 37.54
N GLY A 589 -23.37 18.49 37.80
CA GLY A 589 -23.05 19.00 39.14
C GLY A 589 -21.65 18.63 39.64
N ALA A 590 -20.82 17.94 38.85
CA ALA A 590 -19.43 17.67 39.23
C ALA A 590 -18.66 18.97 39.51
N THR A 591 -17.91 18.99 40.61
CA THR A 591 -17.20 20.19 41.08
C THR A 591 -15.95 20.44 40.24
N VAL A 592 -15.79 21.69 39.80
CA VAL A 592 -14.57 22.17 39.14
C VAL A 592 -13.67 22.81 40.18
N HIS A 593 -12.38 22.48 40.18
CA HIS A 593 -11.38 22.96 41.13
C HIS A 593 -10.02 23.22 40.46
N MET A 594 -9.08 23.83 41.18
CA MET A 594 -7.69 23.96 40.77
C MET A 594 -6.88 22.77 41.27
N TRP A 595 -6.10 22.16 40.38
CA TRP A 595 -5.26 21.00 40.74
C TRP A 595 -3.90 21.05 40.05
N THR A 596 -2.93 20.35 40.63
CA THR A 596 -1.61 20.13 40.02
C THR A 596 -1.77 19.55 38.61
N CYS A 597 -1.09 20.15 37.62
CA CYS A 597 -1.20 19.72 36.23
C CYS A 597 -0.54 18.35 35.99
N HIS A 598 -1.27 17.41 35.39
CA HIS A 598 -0.81 16.08 35.02
C HIS A 598 -0.93 15.88 33.50
N ALA A 599 0.20 15.56 32.86
CA ALA A 599 0.23 15.36 31.41
C ALA A 599 -0.70 14.21 30.98
N GLY A 600 -1.58 14.48 30.01
CA GLY A 600 -2.51 13.50 29.46
C GLY A 600 -3.73 13.19 30.34
N LEU A 601 -3.92 13.86 31.49
CA LEU A 601 -5.08 13.63 32.34
C LEU A 601 -6.32 14.35 31.78
N THR A 602 -7.25 13.59 31.23
CA THR A 602 -8.41 14.14 30.48
C THR A 602 -9.38 14.96 31.33
N SER A 603 -9.40 14.80 32.67
CA SER A 603 -10.21 15.66 33.55
C SER A 603 -9.68 17.10 33.63
N GLN A 604 -8.42 17.33 33.26
CA GLN A 604 -7.76 18.64 33.22
C GLN A 604 -7.75 19.27 31.83
N GLN A 605 -8.31 18.57 30.84
CA GLN A 605 -8.31 19.01 29.46
C GLN A 605 -9.69 19.56 29.08
N TRP A 606 -9.70 20.71 28.41
CA TRP A 606 -10.90 21.46 28.05
C TRP A 606 -10.85 21.88 26.58
N THR A 607 -11.95 21.64 25.88
CA THR A 607 -12.18 22.07 24.51
C THR A 607 -13.03 23.32 24.51
N TYR A 608 -12.51 24.43 23.99
CA TYR A 608 -13.33 25.62 23.72
C TYR A 608 -14.00 25.49 22.35
N THR A 609 -15.33 25.49 22.29
CA THR A 609 -16.11 25.24 21.06
C THR A 609 -16.44 26.54 20.31
N ALA A 610 -16.82 26.44 19.04
CA ALA A 610 -17.39 27.56 18.28
C ALA A 610 -18.69 28.10 18.90
N GLY A 611 -19.39 27.26 19.67
CA GLY A 611 -20.55 27.64 20.47
C GLY A 611 -20.22 28.51 21.67
N ARG A 612 -18.93 28.85 21.91
CA ARG A 612 -18.39 29.52 23.10
C ARG A 612 -18.44 28.69 24.38
N ASP A 613 -18.52 27.37 24.28
CA ASP A 613 -18.52 26.47 25.44
C ASP A 613 -17.11 26.06 25.83
N LEU A 614 -16.82 25.90 27.13
CA LEU A 614 -15.61 25.20 27.61
C LEU A 614 -16.00 23.78 28.01
N VAL A 615 -15.79 22.80 27.13
CA VAL A 615 -16.21 21.40 27.29
C VAL A 615 -15.08 20.59 27.89
N ASN A 616 -15.31 19.90 29.01
CA ASN A 616 -14.33 18.99 29.58
C ASN A 616 -14.16 17.75 28.69
N VAL A 617 -12.91 17.40 28.39
CA VAL A 617 -12.58 16.30 27.45
C VAL A 617 -12.97 14.95 28.02
N ARG A 618 -12.89 14.74 29.34
CA ARG A 618 -13.25 13.47 29.96
C ARG A 618 -14.75 13.21 29.99
N SER A 619 -15.54 14.20 30.39
CA SER A 619 -16.99 14.04 30.56
C SER A 619 -17.81 14.37 29.31
N GLY A 620 -17.26 15.16 28.37
CA GLY A 620 -18.02 15.70 27.25
C GLY A 620 -19.05 16.77 27.65
N THR A 621 -19.01 17.26 28.89
CA THR A 621 -19.95 18.26 29.44
C THR A 621 -19.29 19.63 29.63
N CYS A 622 -20.10 20.67 29.74
CA CYS A 622 -19.69 22.07 29.69
C CYS A 622 -19.35 22.64 31.07
N LEU A 623 -18.34 23.52 31.14
CA LEU A 623 -18.10 24.41 32.27
C LEU A 623 -19.28 25.37 32.42
N ASP A 624 -19.91 25.32 33.57
CA ASP A 624 -21.21 25.91 33.85
C ASP A 624 -21.13 26.80 35.10
N VAL A 625 -21.62 28.04 35.00
CA VAL A 625 -21.87 28.87 36.19
C VAL A 625 -23.09 28.30 36.90
N ARG A 626 -22.84 27.71 38.08
CA ARG A 626 -23.85 26.99 38.85
C ARG A 626 -25.05 27.88 39.16
N ASP A 627 -26.24 27.32 38.92
CA ASP A 627 -27.54 27.97 39.13
C ASP A 627 -27.72 29.30 38.36
N ASN A 628 -26.90 29.54 37.33
CA ASN A 628 -26.84 30.81 36.60
C ASN A 628 -26.66 32.03 37.52
N ASN A 629 -25.96 31.85 38.65
CA ASN A 629 -25.81 32.88 39.68
C ASN A 629 -24.93 34.05 39.18
N PRO A 630 -25.45 35.29 39.14
CA PRO A 630 -24.71 36.43 38.63
C PRO A 630 -23.79 37.11 39.66
N ALA A 631 -23.80 36.70 40.94
CA ALA A 631 -23.05 37.36 41.99
C ALA A 631 -21.53 37.06 41.95
N ASP A 632 -20.73 37.97 42.53
CA ASP A 632 -19.33 37.67 42.85
C ASP A 632 -19.28 36.52 43.85
N GLY A 633 -18.39 35.55 43.62
CA GLY A 633 -18.29 34.31 44.38
C GLY A 633 -19.11 33.14 43.83
N ALA A 634 -19.84 33.30 42.72
CA ALA A 634 -20.58 32.19 42.10
C ALA A 634 -19.64 31.04 41.70
N ARG A 635 -20.05 29.80 41.98
CA ARG A 635 -19.23 28.58 41.76
C ARG A 635 -19.44 27.98 40.38
N LEU A 636 -18.47 27.16 39.97
CA LEU A 636 -18.44 26.48 38.69
C LEU A 636 -18.69 24.98 38.88
N GLN A 637 -19.34 24.37 37.91
CA GLN A 637 -19.59 22.94 37.85
C GLN A 637 -19.48 22.43 36.42
N LEU A 638 -19.52 21.12 36.24
CA LEU A 638 -19.87 20.53 34.95
C LEU A 638 -21.37 20.35 34.80
N TRP A 639 -21.87 20.59 33.60
CA TRP A 639 -23.25 20.30 33.24
C TRP A 639 -23.39 19.97 31.77
N SER A 640 -24.34 19.09 31.42
CA SER A 640 -24.72 18.77 30.05
C SER A 640 -24.82 20.05 29.22
N CYS A 641 -24.18 20.05 28.06
CA CYS A 641 -24.10 21.23 27.20
C CYS A 641 -25.49 21.57 26.64
N SER A 642 -26.13 22.56 27.25
CA SER A 642 -27.52 22.96 26.96
C SER A 642 -27.60 24.09 25.93
N GLY A 643 -26.48 24.78 25.69
CA GLY A 643 -26.43 26.00 24.89
C GLY A 643 -26.81 27.27 25.67
N GLY A 644 -27.12 27.15 26.97
CA GLY A 644 -27.43 28.28 27.85
C GLY A 644 -26.29 29.28 28.02
N ALA A 645 -26.62 30.56 28.24
CA ALA A 645 -25.64 31.65 28.36
C ALA A 645 -24.63 31.45 29.50
N ASN A 646 -25.02 30.74 30.56
CA ASN A 646 -24.18 30.42 31.72
C ASN A 646 -23.07 29.40 31.42
N GLN A 647 -23.09 28.79 30.24
CA GLN A 647 -22.05 27.88 29.73
C GLN A 647 -21.17 28.56 28.66
N LYS A 648 -21.40 29.85 28.39
CA LYS A 648 -20.73 30.59 27.33
C LYS A 648 -19.62 31.46 27.90
N TRP A 649 -18.45 31.36 27.30
CA TRP A 649 -17.21 31.98 27.77
C TRP A 649 -16.53 32.74 26.65
N THR A 650 -15.86 33.84 26.98
CA THR A 650 -14.82 34.45 26.16
C THR A 650 -13.50 34.03 26.76
N VAL A 651 -12.62 33.40 25.98
CA VAL A 651 -11.32 32.91 26.44
C VAL A 651 -10.18 33.66 25.74
N PRO A 652 -8.97 33.72 26.34
CA PRO A 652 -7.79 34.39 25.76
C PRO A 652 -7.25 33.70 24.49
#